data_AF-A0A165ZHU8-F1
#
_entry.id   AF-A0A165ZHU8-F1
#
_cell.length_a   1.000
_cell.length_b   1.000
_cell.length_c   1.000
_cell.angle_alpha   90.00
_cell.angle_beta   90.00
_cell.angle_gamma   90.00
#
_symmetry.space_group_name_H-M   'P 1'
#
loop_
_entity.id
_entity.type
_entity.pdbx_description
1 polymer ?
#
loop_
_entity_poly.entity_id
_entity_poly.type
_entity_poly.pdbx_seq_one_letter_code
_entity_poly.pdbx_strand_id
1 'polypeptide(L)'
;CHPSVASQILALGFYPCSPDRPTLAVDVELLELVRNMALTQAPNDTAWSRALEQGLHEKGMKLESMDCLRKRFSQAHTWYTEMIHGKDHTLENLLDSHRTAPCANERPTFEDAATYDPTANTAAEPERPSEYLRKRCPLCFGGDPQHPSLIYSVRLFWILVIDACFTQSRSPGRMDPVHIHPHTVILPQSYVDTVRKEVEAVRPSKSQPQTASQSPETDKDDIIPGLKLPRHISDDCHNTFKAADEMRMKTSAAMVDTGLMALQCRHDRTLFLVNMTDPGERQYYAIALLKKFFEHVPKNGKVGVMYDIGCQLNRSFAQWGFLPEDRDRLIFAVSVFHAFGHQWACQLLYHPRKCPHFGLSNGEGCERFWSLLQSIIAHNRVCGPYRRLYTINNQIRYIDSQSLDGLGDWLGRMYTSALEKQSEAKLVLASCGVEITELRRLWAEQVDEQTRPIQRQSDKAGKKALEDILHLQAEINELKATLLAPTSTKKTTRKKNPGVSLEHPTAAPLAPGTTITDSQIQKKQAELLKLKAELGIADQQTYTQIAASRHQEYLTLSANARRLRQRFLTNLRNRKMENTRIYTGLRNPANEKKLLKNAAHNVQRRDPTLTQTVSKYNALVQRIQNLIRTGKAPRGAFKPMKLDATEQFNMDVDNGMWEEPAVQYGQEETHPQWLTDDNVRKGIYAMLLQDRCEEELVRLAHERSALQAWFQEEWRLLNKVIRLTTEKSILYQLNKRKIAMLRLCVRWRRDAVCIPHDDEQWGPSEHELTNQMAADQHAVYDIHVLDELEEVDDEGEESDAEIRITEAQIQNDISEALAGPPLPELHFMFASPIFSEPVTPQQPKRTRDLMSTASTPSLDGSPTKKVKWKRLV
;
A
#
# COMPACT_ATOMS: atom_id res chain seq x y z
N CYS A 1 -38.29 -0.81 42.56
CA CYS A 1 -36.98 -1.47 42.38
C CYS A 1 -35.88 -0.47 42.74
N HIS A 2 -35.04 -0.74 43.73
CA HIS A 2 -33.89 0.11 43.99
C HIS A 2 -32.94 0.05 42.79
N PRO A 3 -32.34 1.17 42.35
CA PRO A 3 -31.33 1.15 41.29
C PRO A 3 -30.20 0.19 41.69
N SER A 4 -29.65 -0.53 40.71
CA SER A 4 -28.55 -1.46 40.96
C SER A 4 -27.39 -0.75 41.68
N VAL A 5 -26.60 -1.48 42.46
CA VAL A 5 -25.41 -0.91 43.13
C VAL A 5 -24.47 -0.25 42.12
N ALA A 6 -24.31 -0.85 40.94
CA ALA A 6 -23.55 -0.26 39.84
C ALA A 6 -24.13 1.09 39.37
N SER A 7 -25.46 1.19 39.20
CA SER A 7 -26.11 2.45 38.80
C SER A 7 -25.95 3.55 39.85
N GLN A 8 -25.98 3.20 41.14
CA GLN A 8 -25.74 4.16 42.23
C GLN A 8 -24.29 4.64 42.24
N ILE A 9 -23.32 3.74 42.02
CA ILE A 9 -21.89 4.07 41.95
C ILE A 9 -21.60 4.99 40.75
N LEU A 10 -22.20 4.72 39.59
CA LEU A 10 -22.11 5.57 38.39
C LEU A 10 -22.69 6.97 38.62
N ALA A 11 -23.82 7.07 39.31
CA ALA A 11 -24.41 8.36 39.65
C ALA A 11 -23.52 9.23 40.56
N LEU A 12 -22.56 8.62 41.26
CA LEU A 12 -21.57 9.30 42.08
C LEU A 12 -20.26 9.63 41.33
N GLY A 13 -20.18 9.35 40.02
CA GLY A 13 -18.98 9.60 39.20
C GLY A 13 -17.94 8.48 39.20
N PHE A 14 -18.26 7.31 39.75
CA PHE A 14 -17.35 6.16 39.79
C PHE A 14 -17.84 5.00 38.92
N TYR A 15 -16.93 4.19 38.41
CA TYR A 15 -17.21 2.99 37.64
C TYR A 15 -16.82 1.73 38.43
N PRO A 16 -17.74 0.75 38.59
CA PRO A 16 -17.46 -0.45 39.37
C PRO A 16 -16.55 -1.45 38.64
N CYS A 17 -15.71 -2.19 39.39
CA CYS A 17 -14.90 -3.28 38.82
C CYS A 17 -15.73 -4.52 38.42
N SER A 18 -16.98 -4.62 38.87
CA SER A 18 -17.92 -5.70 38.55
C SER A 18 -19.36 -5.16 38.63
N PRO A 19 -20.26 -5.54 37.70
CA PRO A 19 -21.64 -5.07 37.70
C PRO A 19 -22.46 -5.57 38.90
N ASP A 20 -22.23 -6.81 39.35
CA ASP A 20 -23.08 -7.46 40.36
C ASP A 20 -22.54 -7.33 41.79
N ARG A 21 -21.21 -7.42 41.95
CA ARG A 21 -20.54 -7.42 43.27
C ARG A 21 -19.27 -6.58 43.20
N PRO A 22 -19.39 -5.25 43.05
CA PRO A 22 -18.23 -4.38 43.01
C PRO A 22 -17.46 -4.48 44.32
N THR A 23 -16.14 -4.61 44.23
CA THR A 23 -15.20 -4.57 45.36
C THR A 23 -14.22 -3.39 45.26
N LEU A 24 -14.27 -2.68 44.15
CA LEU A 24 -13.54 -1.46 43.82
C LEU A 24 -14.44 -0.65 42.89
N ALA A 25 -14.43 0.67 43.05
CA ALA A 25 -14.96 1.59 42.06
C ALA A 25 -13.86 2.62 41.75
N VAL A 26 -13.72 2.98 40.48
CA VAL A 26 -12.67 3.87 39.97
C VAL A 26 -13.33 5.11 39.41
N ASP A 27 -12.75 6.28 39.63
CA ASP A 27 -13.25 7.53 39.05
C ASP A 27 -13.35 7.42 37.51
N VAL A 28 -14.45 7.91 36.94
CA VAL A 28 -14.72 7.80 35.49
C VAL A 28 -13.70 8.61 34.67
N GLU A 29 -13.29 9.78 35.14
CA GLU A 29 -12.30 10.62 34.44
C GLU A 29 -10.92 9.95 34.46
N LEU A 30 -10.56 9.27 35.55
CA LEU A 30 -9.33 8.46 35.58
C LEU A 30 -9.39 7.30 34.57
N LEU A 31 -10.52 6.59 34.46
CA LEU A 31 -10.67 5.52 33.48
C LEU A 31 -10.67 6.05 32.04
N GLU A 32 -11.25 7.22 31.81
CA GLU A 32 -11.20 7.93 30.53
C GLU A 32 -9.76 8.25 30.14
N LEU A 33 -8.98 8.81 31.07
CA LEU A 33 -7.57 9.12 30.89
C LEU A 33 -6.75 7.86 30.57
N VAL A 34 -6.91 6.80 31.36
CA VAL A 34 -6.19 5.53 31.14
C VAL A 34 -6.55 4.91 29.80
N ARG A 35 -7.83 4.94 29.42
CA ARG A 35 -8.28 4.44 28.12
C ARG A 35 -7.67 5.24 26.97
N ASN A 36 -7.66 6.58 27.06
CA ASN A 36 -7.07 7.43 26.04
C ASN A 36 -5.55 7.23 25.94
N MET A 37 -4.86 7.03 27.06
CA MET A 37 -3.44 6.68 27.07
C MET A 37 -3.17 5.29 26.43
N ALA A 38 -4.08 4.34 26.60
CA ALA A 38 -3.98 3.01 25.98
C ALA A 38 -4.15 3.04 24.43
N LEU A 39 -4.52 4.19 23.84
CA LEU A 39 -4.57 4.42 22.39
C LEU A 39 -3.27 5.04 21.86
N THR A 40 -2.43 5.60 22.72
CA THR A 40 -1.13 6.20 22.34
C THR A 40 0.06 5.35 22.80
N GLN A 41 -0.15 4.46 23.77
CA GLN A 41 0.85 3.55 24.32
C GLN A 41 0.30 2.13 24.51
N ALA A 42 1.20 1.16 24.70
CA ALA A 42 0.81 -0.20 25.02
C ALA A 42 -0.04 -0.26 26.30
N PRO A 43 -1.21 -0.95 26.31
CA PRO A 43 -2.03 -1.07 27.50
C PRO A 43 -1.24 -1.63 28.69
N ASN A 44 -1.11 -0.85 29.76
CA ASN A 44 -0.30 -1.19 30.92
C ASN A 44 -1.04 -0.94 32.24
N ASP A 45 -2.09 -1.72 32.47
CA ASP A 45 -2.87 -1.69 33.73
C ASP A 45 -1.97 -1.94 34.96
N THR A 46 -0.85 -2.65 34.79
CA THR A 46 0.09 -2.95 35.89
C THR A 46 0.83 -1.69 36.34
N ALA A 47 1.32 -0.88 35.40
CA ALA A 47 1.99 0.37 35.74
C ALA A 47 1.03 1.34 36.44
N TRP A 48 -0.18 1.53 35.90
CA TRP A 48 -1.22 2.35 36.52
C TRP A 48 -1.58 1.89 37.92
N SER A 49 -1.77 0.58 38.09
CA SER A 49 -2.14 0.04 39.40
C SER A 49 -1.02 0.22 40.42
N ARG A 50 0.25 0.03 40.01
CA ARG A 50 1.41 0.27 40.89
C ARG A 50 1.58 1.74 41.24
N ALA A 51 1.44 2.64 40.28
CA ALA A 51 1.51 4.08 40.51
C ALA A 51 0.40 4.53 41.48
N LEU A 52 -0.81 4.01 41.30
CA LEU A 52 -1.94 4.28 42.19
C LEU A 52 -1.69 3.70 43.60
N GLU A 53 -1.23 2.45 43.72
CA GLU A 53 -0.87 1.84 45.02
C GLU A 53 0.22 2.65 45.74
N GLN A 54 1.24 3.10 45.01
CA GLN A 54 2.33 3.93 45.53
C GLN A 54 1.82 5.31 46.01
N GLY A 55 1.03 6.00 45.18
CA GLY A 55 0.45 7.30 45.55
C GLY A 55 -0.49 7.20 46.76
N LEU A 56 -1.26 6.11 46.87
CA LEU A 56 -2.09 5.84 48.06
C LEU A 56 -1.22 5.60 49.30
N HIS A 57 -0.12 4.87 49.15
CA HIS A 57 0.84 4.63 50.23
C HIS A 57 1.47 5.94 50.74
N GLU A 58 1.88 6.83 49.82
CA GLU A 58 2.43 8.16 50.15
C GLU A 58 1.41 9.04 50.88
N LYS A 59 0.12 8.92 50.55
CA LYS A 59 -0.98 9.58 51.27
C LYS A 59 -1.36 8.90 52.61
N GLY A 60 -0.58 7.91 53.06
CA GLY A 60 -0.82 7.19 54.33
C GLY A 60 -1.94 6.15 54.27
N MET A 61 -2.49 5.86 53.09
CA MET A 61 -3.55 4.87 52.88
C MET A 61 -2.94 3.50 52.59
N LYS A 62 -2.88 2.65 53.61
CA LYS A 62 -2.32 1.30 53.49
C LYS A 62 -3.35 0.31 52.93
N LEU A 63 -3.02 -0.32 51.81
CA LEU A 63 -3.75 -1.47 51.26
C LEU A 63 -3.21 -2.76 51.91
N GLU A 64 -4.09 -3.72 52.19
CA GLU A 64 -3.75 -4.93 52.98
C GLU A 64 -2.76 -5.89 52.27
N SER A 65 -2.61 -5.80 50.95
CA SER A 65 -1.69 -6.65 50.19
C SER A 65 -1.06 -5.91 49.00
N MET A 66 0.14 -6.36 48.59
CA MET A 66 0.76 -5.97 47.32
C MET A 66 -0.07 -6.48 46.12
N ASP A 67 -0.14 -5.72 45.02
CA ASP A 67 -0.86 -6.10 43.78
C ASP A 67 -2.38 -6.27 43.95
N CYS A 68 -2.97 -5.58 44.92
CA CYS A 68 -4.38 -5.71 45.25
C CYS A 68 -5.29 -5.00 44.25
N LEU A 69 -4.80 -3.96 43.55
CA LEU A 69 -5.62 -3.16 42.63
C LEU A 69 -5.57 -3.70 41.20
N ARG A 70 -4.45 -4.28 40.75
CA ARG A 70 -4.22 -4.62 39.34
C ARG A 70 -5.36 -5.36 38.65
N LYS A 71 -5.82 -6.47 39.24
CA LYS A 71 -6.90 -7.27 38.64
C LYS A 71 -8.23 -6.51 38.61
N ARG A 72 -8.57 -5.81 39.70
CA ARG A 72 -9.84 -5.09 39.85
C ARG A 72 -9.88 -3.83 38.98
N PHE A 73 -8.78 -3.11 38.89
CA PHE A 73 -8.61 -1.96 38.01
C PHE A 73 -8.67 -2.38 36.55
N SER A 74 -7.92 -3.42 36.15
CA SER A 74 -7.94 -3.96 34.78
C SER A 74 -9.36 -4.40 34.37
N GLN A 75 -10.12 -5.01 35.28
CA GLN A 75 -11.53 -5.33 35.05
C GLN A 75 -12.39 -4.08 34.87
N ALA A 76 -12.29 -3.09 35.76
CA ALA A 76 -13.02 -1.82 35.64
C ALA A 76 -12.72 -1.12 34.30
N HIS A 77 -11.44 -1.03 33.92
CA HIS A 77 -11.00 -0.45 32.66
C HIS A 77 -11.54 -1.21 31.44
N THR A 78 -11.54 -2.55 31.47
CA THR A 78 -12.07 -3.39 30.39
C THR A 78 -13.58 -3.17 30.20
N TRP A 79 -14.37 -3.30 31.28
CA TRP A 79 -15.83 -3.10 31.22
C TRP A 79 -16.23 -1.67 30.86
N TYR A 80 -15.48 -0.68 31.34
CA TYR A 80 -15.68 0.71 30.95
C TYR A 80 -15.47 0.91 29.44
N THR A 81 -14.38 0.36 28.91
CA THR A 81 -14.08 0.40 27.47
C THR A 81 -15.17 -0.29 26.64
N GLU A 82 -15.64 -1.46 27.08
CA GLU A 82 -16.74 -2.18 26.44
C GLU A 82 -18.04 -1.39 26.44
N MET A 83 -18.39 -0.75 27.56
CA MET A 83 -19.58 0.10 27.65
C MET A 83 -19.50 1.27 26.66
N ILE A 84 -18.34 1.90 26.51
CA ILE A 84 -18.14 2.99 25.55
C ILE A 84 -18.33 2.50 24.12
N HIS A 85 -17.79 1.33 23.78
CA HIS A 85 -18.01 0.72 22.46
C HIS A 85 -19.46 0.28 22.23
N GLY A 86 -20.13 -0.26 23.25
CA GLY A 86 -21.55 -0.61 23.20
C GLY A 86 -22.43 0.62 22.99
N LYS A 87 -22.09 1.75 23.63
CA LYS A 87 -22.75 3.04 23.43
C LYS A 87 -22.57 3.54 21.99
N ASP A 88 -21.35 3.52 21.45
CA ASP A 88 -21.08 3.90 20.06
C ASP A 88 -21.84 3.00 19.08
N HIS A 89 -21.83 1.69 19.32
CA HIS A 89 -22.53 0.70 18.51
C HIS A 89 -24.05 0.91 18.49
N THR A 90 -24.63 1.17 19.65
CA THR A 90 -26.07 1.47 19.78
C THR A 90 -26.44 2.72 19.00
N LEU A 91 -25.62 3.77 19.10
CA LEU A 91 -25.83 5.01 18.36
C LEU A 91 -25.73 4.81 16.85
N GLU A 92 -24.76 4.01 16.39
CA GLU A 92 -24.61 3.69 14.98
C GLU A 92 -25.78 2.85 14.43
N ASN A 93 -26.24 1.84 15.17
CA ASN A 93 -27.40 1.04 14.77
C ASN A 93 -28.68 1.90 14.70
N LEU A 94 -28.83 2.87 15.60
CA LEU A 94 -29.93 3.83 15.55
C LEU A 94 -29.86 4.71 14.30
N LEU A 95 -28.67 5.21 13.94
CA LEU A 95 -28.52 5.99 12.71
C LEU A 95 -28.79 5.13 11.46
N ASP A 96 -28.25 3.91 11.45
CA ASP A 96 -28.38 2.98 10.31
C ASP A 96 -29.85 2.54 10.10
N SER A 97 -30.63 2.35 11.16
CA SER A 97 -32.06 1.98 11.05
C SER A 97 -32.93 3.08 10.42
N HIS A 98 -32.46 4.33 10.43
CA HIS A 98 -33.14 5.47 9.83
C HIS A 98 -32.65 5.84 8.42
N ARG A 99 -31.66 5.12 7.88
CA ARG A 99 -31.24 5.21 6.48
C ARG A 99 -32.28 4.52 5.59
N THR A 100 -32.71 5.18 4.52
CA THR A 100 -33.56 4.58 3.48
C THR A 100 -32.71 3.64 2.61
N ALA A 101 -33.05 2.34 2.57
CA ALA A 101 -32.31 1.24 1.91
C ALA A 101 -32.14 1.41 0.37
N PRO A 102 -31.22 0.67 -0.34
CA PRO A 102 -30.63 -0.63 0.06
C PRO A 102 -29.11 -0.86 -0.17
N CYS A 103 -28.49 -1.64 0.74
CA CYS A 103 -27.81 -2.90 0.39
C CYS A 103 -27.56 -3.71 1.67
N ALA A 104 -28.26 -4.85 1.79
CA ALA A 104 -27.99 -5.85 2.81
C ALA A 104 -26.74 -6.63 2.41
N ASN A 105 -25.59 -6.25 2.96
CA ASN A 105 -24.44 -7.14 3.16
C ASN A 105 -23.81 -6.66 4.47
N GLU A 106 -24.31 -7.25 5.55
CA GLU A 106 -23.97 -6.86 6.91
C GLU A 106 -22.52 -7.19 7.26
N ARG A 107 -22.11 -6.58 8.38
CA ARG A 107 -20.78 -6.54 8.98
C ARG A 107 -20.17 -7.95 9.07
N PRO A 108 -18.83 -8.09 9.17
CA PRO A 108 -18.23 -9.36 9.55
C PRO A 108 -18.68 -9.74 10.98
N THR A 109 -19.82 -10.42 11.11
CA THR A 109 -20.26 -11.04 12.36
C THR A 109 -19.76 -12.48 12.41
N PHE A 110 -19.65 -13.02 13.62
CA PHE A 110 -19.16 -14.39 13.86
C PHE A 110 -20.24 -15.45 13.52
N GLU A 111 -21.50 -15.04 13.38
CA GLU A 111 -22.66 -15.95 13.25
C GLU A 111 -23.02 -16.28 11.80
N ASP A 112 -22.61 -15.45 10.82
CA ASP A 112 -22.99 -15.62 9.40
C ASP A 112 -22.24 -16.76 8.66
N ALA A 113 -21.34 -17.49 9.32
CA ALA A 113 -20.60 -18.59 8.71
C ALA A 113 -21.40 -19.91 8.65
N ALA A 114 -22.54 -20.02 9.32
CA ALA A 114 -23.33 -21.26 9.39
C ALA A 114 -24.37 -21.40 8.27
N THR A 115 -24.70 -20.32 7.56
CA THR A 115 -25.77 -20.28 6.53
C THR A 115 -25.29 -19.67 5.22
N TYR A 116 -24.12 -20.11 4.74
CA TYR A 116 -23.72 -19.88 3.35
C TYR A 116 -24.56 -20.80 2.44
N ASP A 117 -25.69 -20.28 1.94
CA ASP A 117 -26.44 -20.90 0.84
C ASP A 117 -26.00 -20.24 -0.48
N PRO A 118 -25.24 -20.94 -1.34
CA PRO A 118 -24.80 -20.40 -2.63
C PRO A 118 -25.93 -20.18 -3.64
N THR A 119 -27.19 -20.52 -3.31
CA THR A 119 -28.35 -20.40 -4.21
C THR A 119 -29.31 -19.25 -3.88
N ALA A 120 -29.13 -18.56 -2.75
CA ALA A 120 -30.00 -17.45 -2.32
C ALA A 120 -29.52 -16.08 -2.84
N ASN A 121 -29.29 -15.94 -4.15
CA ASN A 121 -28.92 -14.66 -4.76
C ASN A 121 -30.09 -14.08 -5.58
N THR A 122 -31.06 -13.50 -4.89
CA THR A 122 -32.07 -12.58 -5.46
C THR A 122 -32.06 -11.22 -4.76
N ALA A 123 -30.92 -10.80 -4.20
CA ALA A 123 -30.72 -9.42 -3.79
C ALA A 123 -30.35 -8.59 -5.03
N ALA A 124 -31.05 -7.47 -5.26
CA ALA A 124 -30.71 -6.52 -6.31
C ALA A 124 -29.25 -6.08 -6.17
N GLU A 125 -28.53 -5.94 -7.30
CA GLU A 125 -27.12 -5.56 -7.28
C GLU A 125 -26.91 -4.20 -6.56
N PRO A 126 -25.87 -4.05 -5.72
CA PRO A 126 -25.63 -2.81 -5.00
C PRO A 126 -25.40 -1.65 -5.97
N GLU A 127 -26.27 -0.64 -5.92
CA GLU A 127 -26.14 0.59 -6.72
C GLU A 127 -25.01 1.51 -6.20
N ARG A 128 -24.62 1.36 -4.92
CA ARG A 128 -23.55 2.13 -4.26
C ARG A 128 -22.72 1.30 -3.28
N PRO A 129 -21.52 1.76 -2.86
CA PRO A 129 -20.73 1.10 -1.83
C PRO A 129 -21.51 0.94 -0.52
N SER A 130 -21.28 -0.16 0.19
CA SER A 130 -21.93 -0.45 1.47
C SER A 130 -21.68 0.64 2.53
N GLU A 131 -22.62 0.78 3.48
CA GLU A 131 -22.47 1.70 4.62
C GLU A 131 -21.23 1.40 5.46
N TYR A 132 -20.80 0.13 5.51
CA TYR A 132 -19.53 -0.25 6.15
C TYR A 132 -18.37 0.53 5.50
N LEU A 133 -18.15 0.39 4.19
CA LEU A 133 -17.04 1.07 3.50
C LEU A 133 -17.20 2.60 3.52
N ARG A 134 -18.42 3.12 3.40
CA ARG A 134 -18.73 4.56 3.51
C ARG A 134 -18.26 5.15 4.84
N LYS A 135 -18.50 4.45 5.95
CA LYS A 135 -17.99 4.83 7.27
C LYS A 135 -16.48 4.64 7.39
N ARG A 136 -15.91 3.64 6.71
CA ARG A 136 -14.45 3.44 6.68
C ARG A 136 -13.77 4.61 6.00
N CYS A 137 -14.13 5.02 4.79
CA CYS A 137 -13.49 6.14 4.09
C CYS A 137 -14.49 6.96 3.24
N PRO A 138 -14.88 8.17 3.71
CA PRO A 138 -15.76 9.06 2.95
C PRO A 138 -15.20 9.48 1.58
N LEU A 139 -13.87 9.64 1.45
CA LEU A 139 -13.23 10.03 0.18
C LEU A 139 -13.39 8.95 -0.90
N CYS A 140 -13.26 7.68 -0.54
CA CYS A 140 -13.36 6.58 -1.49
C CYS A 140 -14.79 6.15 -1.80
N PHE A 141 -15.69 6.23 -0.81
CA PHE A 141 -16.98 5.53 -0.87
C PHE A 141 -18.18 6.45 -0.65
N GLY A 142 -17.95 7.71 -0.26
CA GLY A 142 -18.99 8.66 0.11
C GLY A 142 -19.82 9.22 -1.05
N GLY A 143 -19.22 9.30 -2.24
CA GLY A 143 -19.83 9.88 -3.44
C GLY A 143 -20.75 8.93 -4.20
N ASP A 144 -21.48 9.48 -5.16
CA ASP A 144 -22.28 8.72 -6.12
C ASP A 144 -21.37 8.06 -7.17
N PRO A 145 -21.37 6.71 -7.30
CA PRO A 145 -20.60 6.00 -8.33
C PRO A 145 -21.00 6.35 -9.76
N GLN A 146 -22.17 6.98 -9.97
CA GLN A 146 -22.70 7.34 -11.28
C GLN A 146 -22.39 8.79 -11.66
N HIS A 147 -21.59 9.53 -10.87
CA HIS A 147 -21.33 10.94 -11.11
C HIS A 147 -20.67 11.18 -12.50
N PRO A 148 -21.19 12.09 -13.34
CA PRO A 148 -20.78 12.27 -14.75
C PRO A 148 -19.29 12.59 -14.97
N SER A 149 -18.62 13.19 -13.98
CA SER A 149 -17.18 13.53 -14.05
C SER A 149 -16.25 12.30 -14.16
N LEU A 150 -16.76 11.10 -13.88
CA LEU A 150 -16.04 9.82 -14.04
C LEU A 150 -16.15 9.19 -15.43
N ILE A 151 -17.04 9.70 -16.31
CA ILE A 151 -17.44 8.96 -17.51
C ILE A 151 -16.34 8.98 -18.60
N TYR A 152 -15.32 9.87 -18.51
CA TYR A 152 -14.36 10.02 -19.63
C TYR A 152 -12.85 10.03 -19.33
N SER A 153 -12.33 10.21 -18.10
CA SER A 153 -10.86 10.40 -17.94
C SER A 153 -10.13 9.48 -16.94
N VAL A 154 -10.75 8.94 -15.89
CA VAL A 154 -10.04 8.04 -14.95
C VAL A 154 -10.91 6.83 -14.60
N ARG A 155 -10.77 5.77 -15.41
CA ARG A 155 -11.54 4.52 -15.25
C ARG A 155 -11.29 3.74 -13.95
N LEU A 156 -10.60 4.27 -12.93
CA LEU A 156 -10.37 3.59 -11.64
C LEU A 156 -11.12 4.27 -10.49
N PHE A 157 -12.11 3.58 -9.94
CA PHE A 157 -12.94 4.05 -8.83
C PHE A 157 -12.22 3.93 -7.48
N TRP A 158 -11.50 2.83 -7.26
CA TRP A 158 -10.86 2.56 -5.98
C TRP A 158 -9.40 2.14 -6.16
N ILE A 159 -8.51 2.70 -5.33
CA ILE A 159 -7.11 2.27 -5.22
C ILE A 159 -6.93 1.63 -3.85
N LEU A 160 -6.49 0.38 -3.86
CA LEU A 160 -6.28 -0.46 -2.70
C LEU A 160 -4.79 -0.76 -2.54
N VAL A 161 -4.35 -0.88 -1.30
CA VAL A 161 -3.00 -1.27 -0.91
C VAL A 161 -3.08 -2.52 -0.05
N ILE A 162 -2.30 -3.54 -0.41
CA ILE A 162 -2.21 -4.80 0.33
C ILE A 162 -0.77 -4.96 0.83
N ASP A 163 -0.63 -5.38 2.08
CA ASP A 163 0.67 -5.77 2.64
C ASP A 163 0.53 -6.69 3.87
N ALA A 164 1.61 -7.40 4.19
CA ALA A 164 1.70 -8.31 5.33
C ALA A 164 2.76 -7.90 6.35
N CYS A 165 2.40 -7.91 7.63
CA CYS A 165 3.27 -7.59 8.75
C CYS A 165 3.49 -8.80 9.68
N PHE A 166 4.68 -9.40 9.59
CA PHE A 166 5.07 -10.57 10.40
C PHE A 166 5.53 -10.22 11.82
N THR A 167 5.84 -8.95 12.09
CA THR A 167 6.22 -8.52 13.45
C THR A 167 5.03 -8.57 14.41
N GLN A 168 3.81 -8.51 13.89
CA GLN A 168 2.56 -8.64 14.63
C GLN A 168 2.24 -10.10 15.02
N SER A 169 3.24 -10.98 15.08
CA SER A 169 3.06 -12.38 15.48
C SER A 169 2.74 -12.57 16.97
N ARG A 170 2.11 -13.70 17.29
CA ARG A 170 1.74 -14.09 18.64
C ARG A 170 2.41 -15.40 19.05
N SER A 171 3.01 -15.39 20.23
CA SER A 171 3.60 -16.58 20.84
C SER A 171 2.52 -17.54 21.36
N PRO A 172 2.82 -18.84 21.49
CA PRO A 172 1.96 -19.77 22.21
C PRO A 172 1.70 -19.28 23.63
N GLY A 173 0.44 -19.34 24.07
CA GLY A 173 0.03 -18.75 25.34
C GLY A 173 -1.39 -19.15 25.73
N ARG A 174 -1.85 -18.60 26.87
CA ARG A 174 -3.16 -18.89 27.43
C ARG A 174 -4.28 -18.38 26.51
N MET A 175 -5.28 -19.22 26.29
CA MET A 175 -6.52 -18.83 25.61
C MET A 175 -7.38 -17.98 26.56
N ASP A 176 -7.80 -16.81 26.09
CA ASP A 176 -8.76 -15.96 26.77
C ASP A 176 -10.21 -16.27 26.32
N PRO A 177 -11.21 -15.87 27.12
CA PRO A 177 -12.60 -15.99 26.71
C PRO A 177 -12.87 -15.28 25.38
N VAL A 178 -13.83 -15.79 24.62
CA VAL A 178 -14.28 -15.15 23.38
C VAL A 178 -14.72 -13.73 23.67
N HIS A 179 -14.05 -12.76 23.06
CA HIS A 179 -14.37 -11.35 23.20
C HIS A 179 -14.08 -10.63 21.88
N ILE A 180 -15.14 -10.23 21.17
CA ILE A 180 -15.06 -9.69 19.82
C ILE A 180 -15.46 -8.21 19.86
N HIS A 181 -14.67 -7.37 19.20
CA HIS A 181 -14.97 -5.95 19.10
C HIS A 181 -16.21 -5.73 18.20
N PRO A 182 -17.20 -4.92 18.62
CA PRO A 182 -18.48 -4.75 17.89
C PRO A 182 -18.35 -4.12 16.50
N HIS A 183 -17.24 -3.42 16.23
CA HIS A 183 -16.88 -2.84 14.93
C HIS A 183 -15.60 -3.44 14.39
N THR A 184 -15.48 -4.77 14.38
CA THR A 184 -14.25 -5.42 13.92
C THR A 184 -14.01 -5.18 12.42
N VAL A 185 -12.76 -4.89 12.07
CA VAL A 185 -12.30 -4.86 10.67
C VAL A 185 -11.62 -6.18 10.26
N ILE A 186 -11.54 -7.12 11.19
CA ILE A 186 -10.78 -8.36 11.04
C ILE A 186 -11.72 -9.43 10.48
N LEU A 187 -11.33 -10.06 9.37
CA LEU A 187 -12.11 -11.14 8.78
C LEU A 187 -12.15 -12.36 9.73
N PRO A 188 -13.31 -13.01 9.89
CA PRO A 188 -13.40 -14.26 10.63
C PRO A 188 -12.49 -15.33 10.03
N GLN A 189 -11.86 -16.14 10.89
CA GLN A 189 -10.97 -17.21 10.43
C GLN A 189 -11.71 -18.20 9.52
N SER A 190 -12.98 -18.49 9.81
CA SER A 190 -13.85 -19.35 9.00
C SER A 190 -14.01 -18.86 7.54
N TYR A 191 -14.10 -17.55 7.35
CA TYR A 191 -14.17 -16.95 6.01
C TYR A 191 -12.83 -17.13 5.27
N VAL A 192 -11.72 -16.87 5.95
CA VAL A 192 -10.37 -17.06 5.40
C VAL A 192 -10.12 -18.51 5.03
N ASP A 193 -10.55 -19.47 5.87
CA ASP A 193 -10.42 -20.90 5.63
C ASP A 193 -11.28 -21.36 4.44
N THR A 194 -12.43 -20.72 4.21
CA THR A 194 -13.28 -20.98 3.04
C THR A 194 -12.57 -20.56 1.76
N VAL A 195 -12.04 -19.32 1.72
CA VAL A 195 -11.25 -18.84 0.58
C VAL A 195 -9.98 -19.65 0.37
N ARG A 196 -9.35 -20.10 1.46
CA ARG A 196 -8.21 -21.03 1.38
C ARG A 196 -8.58 -22.31 0.64
N LYS A 197 -9.70 -22.96 1.01
CA LYS A 197 -10.17 -24.18 0.35
C LYS A 197 -10.49 -23.94 -1.13
N GLU A 198 -11.11 -22.81 -1.48
CA GLU A 198 -11.37 -22.41 -2.87
C GLU A 198 -10.05 -22.29 -3.67
N VAL A 199 -9.06 -21.58 -3.11
CA VAL A 199 -7.76 -21.36 -3.74
C VAL A 199 -6.98 -22.67 -3.89
N GLU A 200 -7.04 -23.55 -2.88
CA GLU A 200 -6.41 -24.87 -2.91
C GLU A 200 -7.08 -25.82 -3.91
N ALA A 201 -8.41 -25.75 -4.08
CA ALA A 201 -9.16 -26.58 -5.02
C ALA A 201 -8.85 -26.27 -6.50
N VAL A 202 -8.56 -25.00 -6.80
CA VAL A 202 -8.19 -24.55 -8.16
C VAL A 202 -6.72 -24.88 -8.48
N ARG A 203 -5.86 -25.05 -7.47
CA ARG A 203 -4.46 -25.38 -7.66
C ARG A 203 -4.28 -26.90 -7.82
N PRO A 204 -3.36 -27.35 -8.69
CA PRO A 204 -3.04 -28.77 -8.79
C PRO A 204 -2.47 -29.29 -7.47
N SER A 205 -2.91 -30.49 -7.08
CA SER A 205 -2.38 -31.19 -5.90
C SER A 205 -0.86 -31.33 -5.99
N LYS A 206 -0.17 -31.07 -4.87
CA LYS A 206 1.29 -31.27 -4.71
C LYS A 206 1.75 -32.73 -4.87
N SER A 207 0.84 -33.69 -5.09
CA SER A 207 1.12 -35.12 -5.12
C SER A 207 1.54 -35.69 -6.48
N GLN A 208 1.74 -34.86 -7.51
CA GLN A 208 2.51 -35.31 -8.67
C GLN A 208 3.76 -34.44 -8.78
N PRO A 209 4.98 -35.02 -8.63
CA PRO A 209 6.14 -34.44 -9.27
C PRO A 209 5.70 -34.29 -10.73
N GLN A 210 5.67 -33.05 -11.24
CA GLN A 210 5.67 -32.89 -12.68
C GLN A 210 6.90 -33.66 -13.15
N THR A 211 6.69 -34.83 -13.75
CA THR A 211 7.69 -35.43 -14.60
C THR A 211 8.10 -34.31 -15.55
N ALA A 212 9.39 -34.02 -15.58
CA ALA A 212 9.98 -33.12 -16.56
C ALA A 212 9.73 -33.72 -17.95
N SER A 213 8.52 -33.53 -18.48
CA SER A 213 8.09 -34.12 -19.73
C SER A 213 6.89 -33.35 -20.27
N GLN A 214 7.16 -32.62 -21.36
CA GLN A 214 6.22 -32.23 -22.41
C GLN A 214 5.36 -30.96 -22.18
N SER A 215 5.97 -29.86 -21.78
CA SER A 215 5.83 -28.69 -22.66
C SER A 215 6.86 -28.86 -23.77
N PRO A 216 6.52 -28.75 -25.07
CA PRO A 216 7.55 -28.71 -26.10
C PRO A 216 8.55 -27.65 -25.67
N GLU A 217 9.85 -27.98 -25.69
CA GLU A 217 10.92 -26.99 -25.60
C GLU A 217 10.76 -26.01 -26.76
N THR A 218 9.80 -25.09 -26.65
CA THR A 218 9.74 -23.94 -27.51
C THR A 218 10.91 -23.07 -27.06
N ASP A 219 11.89 -22.94 -27.95
CA ASP A 219 13.09 -22.10 -27.83
C ASP A 219 12.74 -20.58 -27.80
N LYS A 220 11.55 -20.23 -27.32
CA LYS A 220 11.01 -18.88 -27.20
C LYS A 220 10.59 -18.69 -25.74
N ASP A 221 11.15 -17.68 -25.09
CA ASP A 221 10.54 -17.18 -23.87
C ASP A 221 9.21 -16.54 -24.29
N ASP A 222 8.08 -17.12 -23.90
CA ASP A 222 6.79 -16.59 -24.31
C ASP A 222 6.26 -15.63 -23.24
N ILE A 223 5.43 -14.67 -23.65
CA ILE A 223 4.64 -13.88 -22.72
C ILE A 223 3.62 -14.82 -22.06
N ILE A 224 3.47 -14.74 -20.73
CA ILE A 224 2.45 -15.56 -20.03
C ILE A 224 1.07 -15.11 -20.52
N PRO A 225 0.18 -16.03 -20.95
CA PRO A 225 -1.18 -15.67 -21.38
C PRO A 225 -1.87 -14.78 -20.34
N GLY A 226 -2.45 -13.66 -20.79
CA GLY A 226 -3.10 -12.68 -19.92
C GLY A 226 -2.17 -11.69 -19.20
N LEU A 227 -0.85 -11.75 -19.42
CA LEU A 227 0.13 -10.77 -18.92
C LEU A 227 0.86 -10.07 -20.07
N LYS A 228 1.53 -8.97 -19.76
CA LYS A 228 2.46 -8.26 -20.67
C LYS A 228 3.94 -8.55 -20.36
N LEU A 229 4.21 -9.35 -19.34
CA LEU A 229 5.56 -9.63 -18.85
C LEU A 229 6.06 -10.98 -19.40
N PRO A 230 7.31 -11.06 -19.91
CA PRO A 230 7.92 -12.33 -20.32
C PRO A 230 8.05 -13.31 -19.14
N ARG A 231 7.97 -14.61 -19.43
CA ARG A 231 8.07 -15.68 -18.44
C ARG A 231 9.33 -15.58 -17.60
N HIS A 232 10.51 -15.43 -18.21
CA HIS A 232 11.77 -15.40 -17.46
C HIS A 232 11.82 -14.24 -16.44
N ILE A 233 11.32 -13.06 -16.80
CA ILE A 233 11.30 -11.89 -15.90
C ILE A 233 10.33 -12.14 -14.75
N SER A 234 9.18 -12.72 -15.06
CA SER A 234 8.20 -13.08 -14.04
C SER A 234 8.75 -14.14 -13.07
N ASP A 235 9.48 -15.13 -13.57
CA ASP A 235 10.15 -16.16 -12.76
C ASP A 235 11.27 -15.58 -11.90
N ASP A 236 12.07 -14.65 -12.45
CA ASP A 236 13.15 -13.97 -11.70
C ASP A 236 12.58 -13.15 -10.54
N CYS A 237 11.48 -12.41 -10.77
CA CYS A 237 10.75 -11.77 -9.68
C CYS A 237 10.24 -12.81 -8.67
N HIS A 238 9.59 -13.87 -9.12
CA HIS A 238 9.04 -14.93 -8.25
C HIS A 238 10.09 -15.53 -7.31
N ASN A 239 11.26 -15.88 -7.85
CA ASN A 239 12.35 -16.51 -7.10
C ASN A 239 12.90 -15.60 -6.00
N THR A 240 12.97 -14.29 -6.25
CA THR A 240 13.46 -13.31 -5.27
C THR A 240 12.51 -13.24 -4.07
N PHE A 241 11.19 -13.19 -4.31
CA PHE A 241 10.21 -13.13 -3.23
C PHE A 241 10.04 -14.46 -2.50
N LYS A 242 10.10 -15.59 -3.23
CA LYS A 242 10.04 -16.92 -2.62
C LYS A 242 11.17 -17.14 -1.62
N ALA A 243 12.39 -16.73 -1.96
CA ALA A 243 13.53 -16.83 -1.04
C ALA A 243 13.34 -15.98 0.23
N ALA A 244 12.75 -14.78 0.10
CA ALA A 244 12.42 -13.94 1.25
C ALA A 244 11.33 -14.56 2.13
N ASP A 245 10.28 -15.13 1.53
CA ASP A 245 9.17 -15.79 2.24
C ASP A 245 9.67 -17.05 2.97
N GLU A 246 10.52 -17.87 2.36
CA GLU A 246 11.13 -19.03 3.02
C GLU A 246 11.96 -18.64 4.25
N MET A 247 12.68 -17.52 4.20
CA MET A 247 13.42 -17.00 5.35
C MET A 247 12.46 -16.58 6.48
N ARG A 248 11.36 -15.88 6.14
CA ARG A 248 10.33 -15.47 7.10
C ARG A 248 9.60 -16.66 7.73
N MET A 249 9.29 -17.69 6.94
CA MET A 249 8.68 -18.94 7.43
C MET A 249 9.54 -19.62 8.50
N LYS A 250 10.87 -19.65 8.31
CA LYS A 250 11.80 -20.21 9.31
C LYS A 250 11.75 -19.43 10.62
N THR A 251 11.61 -18.10 10.58
CA THR A 251 11.53 -17.25 11.77
C THR A 251 10.18 -17.36 12.50
N SER A 252 9.10 -17.66 11.77
CA SER A 252 7.72 -17.68 12.29
C SER A 252 7.22 -19.07 12.71
N ALA A 253 7.98 -20.13 12.50
CA ALA A 253 7.57 -21.52 12.75
C ALA A 253 7.12 -21.82 14.20
N ALA A 254 7.57 -21.02 15.17
CA ALA A 254 7.22 -21.17 16.59
C ALA A 254 6.02 -20.29 17.03
N MET A 255 5.42 -19.53 16.11
CA MET A 255 4.32 -18.60 16.41
C MET A 255 2.96 -19.25 16.12
N VAL A 256 1.93 -18.90 16.90
CA VAL A 256 0.55 -19.37 16.65
C VAL A 256 -0.14 -18.49 15.63
N ASP A 257 -0.03 -17.16 15.81
CA ASP A 257 -0.37 -16.19 14.77
C ASP A 257 0.94 -15.74 14.13
N THR A 258 1.06 -15.89 12.82
CA THR A 258 2.30 -15.63 12.08
C THR A 258 2.45 -14.16 11.66
N GLY A 259 1.35 -13.39 11.69
CA GLY A 259 1.33 -11.97 11.34
C GLY A 259 -0.07 -11.42 11.13
N LEU A 260 -0.13 -10.25 10.48
CA LEU A 260 -1.37 -9.62 10.01
C LEU A 260 -1.23 -9.26 8.52
N MET A 261 -2.31 -9.37 7.76
CA MET A 261 -2.40 -8.90 6.38
C MET A 261 -3.46 -7.79 6.31
N ALA A 262 -3.12 -6.63 5.78
CA ALA A 262 -4.04 -5.51 5.66
C ALA A 262 -4.48 -5.26 4.21
N LEU A 263 -5.72 -4.79 4.07
CA LEU A 263 -6.21 -4.10 2.89
C LEU A 263 -6.59 -2.68 3.29
N GLN A 264 -5.93 -1.70 2.68
CA GLN A 264 -6.18 -0.27 2.92
C GLN A 264 -6.61 0.42 1.65
N CYS A 265 -7.31 1.56 1.78
CA CYS A 265 -7.45 2.49 0.67
C CYS A 265 -6.21 3.39 0.55
N ARG A 266 -6.11 4.14 -0.55
CA ARG A 266 -5.02 5.11 -0.79
C ARG A 266 -4.90 6.25 0.25
N HIS A 267 -5.91 6.41 1.11
CA HIS A 267 -5.94 7.41 2.19
C HIS A 267 -5.41 6.86 3.52
N ASP A 268 -4.73 5.71 3.49
CA ASP A 268 -4.13 5.03 4.65
C ASP A 268 -5.17 4.54 5.67
N ARG A 269 -6.41 4.32 5.24
CA ARG A 269 -7.51 3.84 6.08
C ARG A 269 -7.72 2.35 5.88
N THR A 270 -7.77 1.61 6.99
CA THR A 270 -7.91 0.15 6.95
C THR A 270 -9.33 -0.21 6.50
N LEU A 271 -9.48 -1.05 5.49
CA LEU A 271 -10.79 -1.55 5.06
C LEU A 271 -11.06 -2.90 5.69
N PHE A 272 -10.11 -3.82 5.58
CA PHE A 272 -10.18 -5.16 6.15
C PHE A 272 -8.79 -5.61 6.60
N LEU A 273 -8.76 -6.51 7.57
CA LEU A 273 -7.54 -7.11 8.11
C LEU A 273 -7.73 -8.62 8.21
N VAL A 274 -6.66 -9.39 8.02
CA VAL A 274 -6.66 -10.84 8.28
C VAL A 274 -5.61 -11.16 9.34
N ASN A 275 -6.02 -11.95 10.33
CA ASN A 275 -5.09 -12.61 11.24
C ASN A 275 -4.46 -13.81 10.52
N MET A 276 -3.14 -13.82 10.37
CA MET A 276 -2.45 -14.89 9.66
C MET A 276 -2.11 -16.02 10.63
N THR A 277 -2.49 -17.25 10.29
CA THR A 277 -2.29 -18.47 11.10
C THR A 277 -1.34 -19.45 10.44
N ASP A 278 -1.30 -19.49 9.10
CA ASP A 278 -0.29 -20.27 8.37
C ASP A 278 1.03 -19.49 8.23
N PRO A 279 2.18 -20.19 8.17
CA PRO A 279 3.47 -19.58 7.83
C PRO A 279 3.49 -18.96 6.42
N GLY A 280 4.15 -17.80 6.33
CA GLY A 280 4.42 -17.06 5.10
C GLY A 280 3.23 -16.24 4.57
N GLU A 281 3.50 -15.46 3.52
CA GLU A 281 2.58 -14.47 2.94
C GLU A 281 1.52 -15.07 2.00
N ARG A 282 0.97 -16.24 2.34
CA ARG A 282 0.13 -17.07 1.46
C ARG A 282 -0.90 -16.22 0.67
N GLN A 283 -0.94 -16.40 -0.65
CA GLN A 283 -1.76 -15.58 -1.55
C GLN A 283 -3.27 -15.58 -1.24
N TYR A 284 -3.80 -16.63 -0.60
CA TYR A 284 -5.22 -16.69 -0.26
C TYR A 284 -5.63 -15.59 0.74
N TYR A 285 -4.70 -15.04 1.54
CA TYR A 285 -4.99 -13.90 2.40
C TYR A 285 -5.32 -12.65 1.58
N ALA A 286 -4.52 -12.35 0.55
CA ALA A 286 -4.79 -11.24 -0.38
C ALA A 286 -6.11 -11.45 -1.12
N ILE A 287 -6.37 -12.69 -1.57
CA ILE A 287 -7.60 -13.04 -2.29
C ILE A 287 -8.82 -12.91 -1.35
N ALA A 288 -8.72 -13.30 -0.09
CA ALA A 288 -9.81 -13.17 0.88
C ALA A 288 -10.17 -11.69 1.12
N LEU A 289 -9.16 -10.83 1.26
CA LEU A 289 -9.34 -9.39 1.39
C LEU A 289 -10.01 -8.78 0.15
N LEU A 290 -9.56 -9.13 -1.06
CA LEU A 290 -10.15 -8.66 -2.31
C LEU A 290 -11.58 -9.17 -2.51
N LYS A 291 -11.82 -10.47 -2.26
CA LYS A 291 -13.15 -11.08 -2.34
C LYS A 291 -14.12 -10.34 -1.41
N LYS A 292 -13.71 -10.11 -0.16
CA LYS A 292 -14.52 -9.35 0.80
C LYS A 292 -14.78 -7.93 0.30
N PHE A 293 -13.77 -7.25 -0.23
CA PHE A 293 -13.96 -5.91 -0.79
C PHE A 293 -15.03 -5.86 -1.91
N PHE A 294 -15.02 -6.83 -2.83
CA PHE A 294 -15.99 -6.88 -3.93
C PHE A 294 -17.43 -7.13 -3.48
N GLU A 295 -17.65 -7.79 -2.34
CA GLU A 295 -18.99 -7.93 -1.72
C GLU A 295 -19.59 -6.59 -1.27
N HIS A 296 -18.75 -5.55 -1.10
CA HIS A 296 -19.13 -4.26 -0.53
C HIS A 296 -19.16 -3.12 -1.56
N VAL A 297 -18.86 -3.37 -2.84
CA VAL A 297 -18.85 -2.34 -3.90
C VAL A 297 -19.68 -2.74 -5.13
N PRO A 298 -20.29 -1.77 -5.84
CA PRO A 298 -20.98 -2.01 -7.11
C PRO A 298 -20.09 -2.61 -8.19
N LYS A 299 -20.66 -3.32 -9.17
CA LYS A 299 -19.92 -3.99 -10.27
C LYS A 299 -19.36 -3.06 -11.35
N ASN A 300 -19.79 -1.80 -11.38
CA ASN A 300 -19.48 -0.85 -12.47
C ASN A 300 -18.08 -0.21 -12.41
N GLY A 301 -17.36 -0.34 -11.29
CA GLY A 301 -16.06 0.32 -11.10
C GLY A 301 -14.83 -0.57 -11.26
N LYS A 302 -13.73 -0.05 -11.84
CA LYS A 302 -12.42 -0.71 -11.79
C LYS A 302 -11.69 -0.44 -10.46
N VAL A 303 -10.81 -1.37 -10.09
CA VAL A 303 -10.05 -1.38 -8.85
C VAL A 303 -8.55 -1.49 -9.15
N GLY A 304 -7.78 -0.50 -8.72
CA GLY A 304 -6.32 -0.55 -8.70
C GLY A 304 -5.84 -1.23 -7.43
N VAL A 305 -4.95 -2.21 -7.54
CA VAL A 305 -4.37 -2.94 -6.41
C VAL A 305 -2.86 -2.76 -6.41
N MET A 306 -2.34 -2.10 -5.38
CA MET A 306 -0.92 -1.93 -5.11
C MET A 306 -0.48 -2.98 -4.09
N TYR A 307 0.52 -3.77 -4.46
CA TYR A 307 1.05 -4.82 -3.60
C TYR A 307 2.51 -5.04 -3.94
N ASP A 308 3.36 -5.28 -2.94
CA ASP A 308 4.78 -5.62 -3.07
C ASP A 308 5.06 -6.65 -4.15
N ILE A 309 4.21 -7.69 -4.22
CA ILE A 309 4.28 -8.75 -5.22
C ILE A 309 3.08 -8.71 -6.18
N GLY A 310 2.55 -7.50 -6.46
CA GLY A 310 1.41 -7.28 -7.35
C GLY A 310 1.57 -7.91 -8.73
N CYS A 311 2.79 -7.94 -9.28
CA CYS A 311 3.08 -8.64 -10.53
C CYS A 311 2.89 -10.17 -10.44
N GLN A 312 3.21 -10.77 -9.30
CA GLN A 312 3.04 -12.21 -9.02
C GLN A 312 1.59 -12.55 -8.70
N LEU A 313 0.88 -11.65 -8.01
CA LEU A 313 -0.55 -11.79 -7.79
C LEU A 313 -1.30 -11.74 -9.13
N ASN A 314 -0.99 -10.76 -9.99
CA ASN A 314 -1.56 -10.68 -11.35
C ASN A 314 -1.27 -11.96 -12.17
N ARG A 315 -0.04 -12.49 -12.07
CA ARG A 315 0.33 -13.77 -12.69
C ARG A 315 -0.58 -14.91 -12.21
N SER A 316 -0.79 -14.98 -10.90
CA SER A 316 -1.57 -16.05 -10.30
C SER A 316 -3.05 -15.95 -10.70
N PHE A 317 -3.60 -14.74 -10.80
CA PHE A 317 -4.95 -14.51 -11.32
C PHE A 317 -5.08 -14.94 -12.79
N ALA A 318 -4.10 -14.61 -13.64
CA ALA A 318 -4.11 -15.03 -15.04
C ALA A 318 -3.96 -16.55 -15.21
N GLN A 319 -3.15 -17.19 -14.36
CA GLN A 319 -2.89 -18.63 -14.44
C GLN A 319 -4.04 -19.49 -13.91
N TRP A 320 -4.68 -19.07 -12.82
CA TRP A 320 -5.65 -19.88 -12.09
C TRP A 320 -7.09 -19.36 -12.18
N GLY A 321 -7.33 -18.18 -12.77
CA GLY A 321 -8.68 -17.65 -12.94
C GLY A 321 -9.36 -17.23 -11.63
N PHE A 322 -8.61 -16.69 -10.66
CA PHE A 322 -9.18 -16.19 -9.41
C PHE A 322 -10.09 -14.97 -9.65
N LEU A 323 -11.21 -14.91 -8.92
CA LEU A 323 -12.23 -13.86 -9.02
C LEU A 323 -12.67 -13.60 -10.48
N PRO A 324 -13.27 -14.59 -11.16
CA PRO A 324 -13.54 -14.50 -12.59
C PRO A 324 -14.49 -13.35 -12.95
N GLU A 325 -15.48 -13.05 -12.11
CA GLU A 325 -16.45 -11.95 -12.32
C GLU A 325 -15.79 -10.57 -12.23
N ASP A 326 -14.77 -10.42 -11.39
CA ASP A 326 -14.11 -9.14 -11.13
C ASP A 326 -12.74 -9.01 -11.81
N ARG A 327 -12.30 -10.04 -12.54
CA ARG A 327 -10.94 -10.12 -13.09
C ARG A 327 -10.60 -8.93 -13.99
N ASP A 328 -11.56 -8.54 -14.84
CA ASP A 328 -11.41 -7.42 -15.77
C ASP A 328 -11.46 -6.07 -15.06
N ARG A 329 -11.96 -6.05 -13.82
CA ARG A 329 -12.02 -4.85 -12.98
C ARG A 329 -10.68 -4.55 -12.31
N LEU A 330 -9.80 -5.54 -12.17
CA LEU A 330 -8.54 -5.43 -11.44
C LEU A 330 -7.37 -4.94 -12.30
N ILE A 331 -6.69 -3.88 -11.82
CA ILE A 331 -5.42 -3.39 -12.36
C ILE A 331 -4.37 -3.50 -11.25
N PHE A 332 -3.28 -4.22 -11.51
CA PHE A 332 -2.24 -4.44 -10.51
C PHE A 332 -1.04 -3.50 -10.72
N ALA A 333 -0.48 -3.01 -9.62
CA ALA A 333 0.79 -2.29 -9.56
C ALA A 333 1.62 -2.75 -8.36
N VAL A 334 2.89 -2.38 -8.35
CA VAL A 334 3.79 -2.57 -7.22
C VAL A 334 3.98 -1.23 -6.51
N SER A 335 3.96 -1.21 -5.17
CA SER A 335 4.23 0.01 -4.40
C SER A 335 5.55 0.67 -4.81
N VAL A 336 5.61 2.00 -4.82
CA VAL A 336 6.67 2.76 -5.50
C VAL A 336 8.06 2.38 -4.99
N PHE A 337 8.25 2.22 -3.68
CA PHE A 337 9.57 1.85 -3.16
C PHE A 337 9.90 0.36 -3.37
N HIS A 338 8.88 -0.50 -3.38
CA HIS A 338 9.05 -1.94 -3.60
C HIS A 338 9.31 -2.27 -5.07
N ALA A 339 8.86 -1.42 -6.00
CA ALA A 339 9.06 -1.60 -7.44
C ALA A 339 10.55 -1.71 -7.81
N PHE A 340 11.45 -1.01 -7.10
CA PHE A 340 12.90 -1.10 -7.33
C PHE A 340 13.49 -2.48 -6.98
N GLY A 341 12.79 -3.27 -6.16
CA GLY A 341 13.14 -4.67 -5.90
C GLY A 341 12.83 -5.60 -7.08
N HIS A 342 12.01 -5.17 -8.04
CA HIS A 342 11.66 -5.95 -9.23
C HIS A 342 12.59 -5.65 -10.40
N GLN A 343 12.59 -6.56 -11.38
CA GLN A 343 13.31 -6.38 -12.65
C GLN A 343 12.81 -5.15 -13.41
N TRP A 344 13.69 -4.44 -14.10
CA TRP A 344 13.36 -3.24 -14.87
C TRP A 344 12.12 -3.37 -15.77
N ALA A 345 11.99 -4.45 -16.53
CA ALA A 345 10.82 -4.66 -17.38
C ALA A 345 9.52 -4.80 -16.58
N CYS A 346 9.58 -5.39 -15.38
CA CYS A 346 8.46 -5.40 -14.44
C CYS A 346 8.15 -3.98 -13.95
N GLN A 347 9.16 -3.16 -13.67
CA GLN A 347 8.96 -1.75 -13.32
C GLN A 347 8.29 -0.97 -14.45
N LEU A 348 8.63 -1.22 -15.72
CA LEU A 348 7.98 -0.54 -16.85
C LEU A 348 6.46 -0.77 -16.88
N LEU A 349 6.01 -1.96 -16.47
CA LEU A 349 4.60 -2.37 -16.56
C LEU A 349 3.81 -2.18 -15.27
N TYR A 350 4.46 -2.31 -14.10
CA TYR A 350 3.79 -2.32 -12.80
C TYR A 350 4.15 -1.15 -11.89
N HIS A 351 5.07 -0.26 -12.29
CA HIS A 351 5.39 0.91 -11.46
C HIS A 351 4.29 1.98 -11.59
N PRO A 352 3.70 2.49 -10.49
CA PRO A 352 2.55 3.41 -10.49
C PRO A 352 2.79 4.71 -11.26
N ARG A 353 4.04 5.20 -11.27
CA ARG A 353 4.44 6.39 -12.06
C ARG A 353 4.61 6.14 -13.56
N LYS A 354 4.49 4.90 -14.02
CA LYS A 354 4.66 4.49 -15.43
C LYS A 354 3.38 3.87 -15.97
N CYS A 355 2.64 3.10 -15.16
CA CYS A 355 1.35 2.56 -15.54
C CYS A 355 0.22 3.57 -15.31
N PRO A 356 -0.77 3.65 -16.22
CA PRO A 356 -1.91 4.54 -16.06
C PRO A 356 -2.78 4.22 -14.84
N HIS A 357 -3.60 5.21 -14.46
CA HIS A 357 -4.71 5.19 -13.52
C HIS A 357 -4.39 5.32 -12.02
N PHE A 358 -3.14 5.13 -11.59
CA PHE A 358 -2.76 5.25 -10.17
C PHE A 358 -2.52 6.69 -9.72
N GLY A 359 -2.53 7.66 -10.65
CA GLY A 359 -2.26 9.07 -10.34
C GLY A 359 -0.92 9.24 -9.62
N LEU A 360 -0.94 9.97 -8.51
CA LEU A 360 0.23 10.16 -7.66
C LEU A 360 0.26 9.24 -6.42
N SER A 361 -0.53 8.17 -6.40
CA SER A 361 -0.56 7.21 -5.29
C SER A 361 0.75 6.43 -5.18
N ASN A 362 1.31 6.31 -3.97
CA ASN A 362 2.59 5.63 -3.74
C ASN A 362 2.46 4.16 -3.30
N GLY A 363 1.35 3.76 -2.69
CA GLY A 363 1.13 2.41 -2.18
C GLY A 363 1.83 2.12 -0.84
N GLU A 364 2.26 3.15 -0.12
CA GLU A 364 3.06 3.04 1.11
C GLU A 364 2.20 3.20 2.38
N GLY A 365 0.88 3.07 2.26
CA GLY A 365 -0.05 3.26 3.36
C GLY A 365 0.08 2.20 4.45
N CYS A 366 0.27 0.94 4.05
CA CYS A 366 0.41 -0.16 5.00
C CYS A 366 1.65 0.00 5.89
N GLU A 367 2.79 0.43 5.34
CA GLU A 367 4.01 0.65 6.13
C GLU A 367 3.82 1.75 7.19
N ARG A 368 3.13 2.85 6.85
CA ARG A 368 2.75 3.89 7.82
C ARG A 368 1.83 3.33 8.90
N PHE A 369 0.85 2.53 8.51
CA PHE A 369 -0.04 1.87 9.44
C PHE A 369 0.68 0.90 10.39
N TRP A 370 1.64 0.11 9.90
CA TRP A 370 2.43 -0.77 10.75
C TRP A 370 3.26 0.00 11.77
N SER A 371 3.80 1.16 11.38
CA SER A 371 4.49 2.06 12.31
C SER A 371 3.55 2.55 13.43
N LEU A 372 2.30 2.87 13.12
CA LEU A 372 1.31 3.29 14.12
C LEU A 372 0.90 2.16 15.09
N LEU A 373 1.03 0.91 14.66
CA LEU A 373 0.79 -0.26 15.51
C LEU A 373 2.05 -0.78 16.23
N GLN A 374 3.19 -0.11 16.09
CA GLN A 374 4.47 -0.62 16.62
C GLN A 374 4.47 -0.74 18.14
N SER A 375 3.87 0.23 18.84
CA SER A 375 3.86 0.30 20.31
C SER A 375 3.16 -0.91 20.94
N ILE A 376 2.15 -1.47 20.28
CA ILE A 376 1.35 -2.59 20.80
C ILE A 376 1.94 -3.97 20.46
N ILE A 377 3.00 -4.06 19.66
CA ILE A 377 3.58 -5.35 19.22
C ILE A 377 3.98 -6.23 20.42
N ALA A 378 4.75 -5.66 21.36
CA ALA A 378 5.25 -6.41 22.51
C ALA A 378 4.12 -6.91 23.42
N HIS A 379 3.10 -6.07 23.64
CA HIS A 379 1.90 -6.42 24.40
C HIS A 379 1.12 -7.54 23.70
N ASN A 380 0.86 -7.38 22.41
CA ASN A 380 0.07 -8.32 21.62
C ASN A 380 0.74 -9.69 21.48
N ARG A 381 2.08 -9.74 21.46
CA ARG A 381 2.83 -10.99 21.30
C ARG A 381 2.55 -12.02 22.40
N VAL A 382 2.22 -11.56 23.61
CA VAL A 382 1.96 -12.40 24.80
C VAL A 382 0.49 -12.43 25.22
N CYS A 383 -0.37 -11.68 24.56
CA CYS A 383 -1.81 -11.63 24.86
C CYS A 383 -2.54 -12.91 24.42
N GLY A 384 -3.69 -13.16 25.03
CA GLY A 384 -4.66 -14.11 24.49
C GLY A 384 -5.19 -13.65 23.12
N PRO A 385 -5.65 -14.58 22.27
CA PRO A 385 -6.06 -14.26 20.91
C PRO A 385 -7.16 -13.19 20.83
N TYR A 386 -8.18 -13.25 21.67
CA TYR A 386 -9.30 -12.30 21.60
C TYR A 386 -8.91 -10.91 22.09
N ARG A 387 -8.19 -10.81 23.21
CA ARG A 387 -7.67 -9.54 23.75
C ARG A 387 -6.71 -8.88 22.75
N ARG A 388 -5.84 -9.65 22.10
CA ARG A 388 -4.95 -9.13 21.04
C ARG A 388 -5.75 -8.47 19.92
N LEU A 389 -6.73 -9.18 19.35
CA LEU A 389 -7.54 -8.67 18.25
C LEU A 389 -8.41 -7.48 18.70
N TYR A 390 -8.89 -7.47 19.93
CA TYR A 390 -9.63 -6.35 20.51
C TYR A 390 -8.75 -5.09 20.62
N THR A 391 -7.54 -5.21 21.18
CA THR A 391 -6.57 -4.11 21.25
C THR A 391 -6.22 -3.57 19.87
N ILE A 392 -6.00 -4.44 18.88
CA ILE A 392 -5.74 -4.03 17.50
C ILE A 392 -6.93 -3.23 16.93
N ASN A 393 -8.16 -3.68 17.12
CA ASN A 393 -9.35 -2.96 16.65
C ASN A 393 -9.48 -1.58 17.31
N ASN A 394 -9.21 -1.46 18.62
CA ASN A 394 -9.24 -0.17 19.32
C ASN A 394 -8.23 0.81 18.71
N GLN A 395 -7.01 0.34 18.46
CA GLN A 395 -5.96 1.15 17.85
C GLN A 395 -6.35 1.59 16.43
N ILE A 396 -6.93 0.68 15.63
CA ILE A 396 -7.41 1.00 14.29
C ILE A 396 -8.50 2.08 14.35
N ARG A 397 -9.49 1.95 15.23
CA ARG A 397 -10.56 2.96 15.39
C ARG A 397 -10.01 4.33 15.79
N TYR A 398 -9.02 4.36 16.68
CA TYR A 398 -8.35 5.59 17.05
C TYR A 398 -7.63 6.20 15.84
N ILE A 399 -6.81 5.43 15.11
CA ILE A 399 -6.14 5.88 13.89
C ILE A 399 -7.14 6.40 12.86
N ASP A 400 -8.27 5.71 12.67
CA ASP A 400 -9.33 6.12 11.75
C ASP A 400 -10.00 7.42 12.19
N SER A 401 -10.20 7.67 13.49
CA SER A 401 -10.74 8.94 13.97
C SER A 401 -9.79 10.10 13.68
N GLN A 402 -8.50 9.94 13.95
CA GLN A 402 -7.46 10.95 13.67
C GLN A 402 -7.33 11.21 12.17
N SER A 403 -7.36 10.14 11.36
CA SER A 403 -7.33 10.26 9.90
C SER A 403 -8.59 10.94 9.37
N LEU A 404 -9.78 10.70 9.95
CA LEU A 404 -11.04 11.32 9.50
C LEU A 404 -10.96 12.83 9.67
N ASP A 405 -10.53 13.25 10.84
CA ASP A 405 -10.27 14.63 11.21
C ASP A 405 -9.32 15.35 10.23
N GLY A 406 -8.32 14.64 9.70
CA GLY A 406 -7.31 15.17 8.78
C GLY A 406 -7.60 15.03 7.28
N LEU A 407 -8.76 14.49 6.86
CA LEU A 407 -9.02 14.25 5.43
C LEU A 407 -9.05 15.54 4.57
N GLY A 408 -9.53 16.64 5.13
CA GLY A 408 -9.53 17.95 4.47
C GLY A 408 -8.11 18.45 4.18
N ASP A 409 -7.24 18.47 5.20
CA ASP A 409 -5.82 18.82 5.07
C ASP A 409 -5.09 17.90 4.09
N TRP A 410 -5.34 16.59 4.19
CA TRP A 410 -4.76 15.62 3.27
C TRP A 410 -5.11 15.96 1.81
N LEU A 411 -6.39 16.25 1.52
CA LEU A 411 -6.84 16.64 0.18
C LEU A 411 -6.12 17.90 -0.30
N GLY A 412 -6.11 18.96 0.51
CA GLY A 412 -5.48 20.23 0.17
C GLY A 412 -3.99 20.07 -0.14
N ARG A 413 -3.24 19.36 0.71
CA ARG A 413 -1.81 19.09 0.49
C ARG A 413 -1.54 18.27 -0.76
N MET A 414 -2.34 17.23 -1.00
CA MET A 414 -2.18 16.39 -2.18
C MET A 414 -2.49 17.15 -3.47
N TYR A 415 -3.49 18.04 -3.45
CA TYR A 415 -3.85 18.89 -4.58
C TYR A 415 -2.75 19.89 -4.92
N THR A 416 -2.25 20.62 -3.92
CA THR A 416 -1.11 21.55 -4.10
C THR A 416 0.12 20.82 -4.62
N SER A 417 0.47 19.68 -4.04
CA SER A 417 1.63 18.89 -4.51
C SER A 417 1.46 18.38 -5.95
N ALA A 418 0.22 18.06 -6.37
CA ALA A 418 -0.05 17.65 -7.74
C ALA A 418 0.10 18.81 -8.74
N LEU A 419 -0.34 20.02 -8.37
CA LEU A 419 -0.17 21.24 -9.18
C LEU A 419 1.32 21.61 -9.33
N GLU A 420 2.08 21.58 -8.24
CA GLU A 420 3.53 21.86 -8.26
C GLU A 420 4.25 20.91 -9.22
N LYS A 421 4.04 19.59 -9.06
CA LYS A 421 4.62 18.57 -9.94
C LYS A 421 4.17 18.71 -11.39
N GLN A 422 2.92 19.12 -11.62
CA GLN A 422 2.43 19.37 -12.98
C GLN A 422 3.14 20.57 -13.61
N SER A 423 3.36 21.64 -12.84
CA SER A 423 4.10 22.82 -13.28
C SER A 423 5.56 22.47 -13.62
N GLU A 424 6.24 21.75 -12.74
CA GLU A 424 7.61 21.25 -12.97
C GLU A 424 7.70 20.40 -14.25
N ALA A 425 6.75 19.46 -14.43
CA ALA A 425 6.70 18.63 -15.63
C ALA A 425 6.52 19.46 -16.91
N LYS A 426 5.61 20.45 -16.89
CA LYS A 426 5.36 21.36 -18.02
C LYS A 426 6.61 22.18 -18.39
N LEU A 427 7.38 22.65 -17.41
CA LEU A 427 8.64 23.37 -17.65
C LEU A 427 9.68 22.48 -18.34
N VAL A 428 9.80 21.21 -17.92
CA VAL A 428 10.71 20.26 -18.57
C VAL A 428 10.26 19.94 -19.99
N LEU A 429 8.96 19.78 -20.22
CA LEU A 429 8.42 19.52 -21.56
C LEU A 429 8.62 20.71 -22.50
N ALA A 430 8.44 21.94 -22.02
CA ALA A 430 8.69 23.15 -22.80
C ALA A 430 10.17 23.31 -23.19
N SER A 431 11.09 22.82 -22.36
CA SER A 431 12.54 22.94 -22.58
C SER A 431 13.18 21.73 -23.27
N CYS A 432 12.51 20.57 -23.35
CA CYS A 432 13.09 19.35 -23.92
C CYS A 432 13.23 19.37 -25.45
N GLY A 433 12.54 20.28 -26.15
CA GLY A 433 12.64 20.45 -27.60
C GLY A 433 12.03 19.31 -28.44
N VAL A 434 11.25 18.43 -27.82
CA VAL A 434 10.60 17.27 -28.47
C VAL A 434 9.10 17.32 -28.23
N GLU A 435 8.31 17.14 -29.28
CA GLU A 435 6.85 17.10 -29.20
C GLU A 435 6.35 15.94 -28.33
N ILE A 436 5.28 16.18 -27.55
CA ILE A 436 4.70 15.17 -26.64
C ILE A 436 4.26 13.91 -27.39
N THR A 437 3.76 14.05 -28.62
CA THR A 437 3.36 12.92 -29.47
C THR A 437 4.53 11.99 -29.79
N GLU A 438 5.71 12.56 -30.05
CA GLU A 438 6.93 11.81 -30.30
C GLU A 438 7.47 11.17 -29.01
N LEU A 439 7.41 11.88 -27.87
CA LEU A 439 7.74 11.29 -26.56
C LEU A 439 6.86 10.09 -26.22
N ARG A 440 5.56 10.13 -26.54
CA ARG A 440 4.65 8.99 -26.37
C ARG A 440 5.04 7.81 -27.27
N ARG A 441 5.41 8.09 -28.53
CA ARG A 441 5.87 7.07 -29.48
C ARG A 441 7.16 6.39 -28.99
N LEU A 442 8.14 7.19 -28.58
CA LEU A 442 9.43 6.72 -28.05
C LEU A 442 9.27 5.95 -26.73
N TRP A 443 8.36 6.38 -25.85
CA TRP A 443 8.01 5.63 -24.65
C TRP A 443 7.38 4.27 -24.97
N ALA A 444 6.44 4.21 -25.92
CA ALA A 444 5.83 2.96 -26.34
C ALA A 444 6.87 2.01 -26.97
N GLU A 445 7.78 2.53 -27.78
CA GLU A 445 8.90 1.79 -28.36
C GLU A 445 9.83 1.25 -27.27
N GLN A 446 10.18 2.07 -26.27
CA GLN A 446 10.97 1.64 -25.12
C GLN A 446 10.30 0.49 -24.37
N VAL A 447 8.99 0.61 -24.07
CA VAL A 447 8.27 -0.44 -23.34
C VAL A 447 8.21 -1.72 -24.16
N ASP A 448 7.92 -1.66 -25.46
CA ASP A 448 7.90 -2.84 -26.34
C ASP A 448 9.27 -3.53 -26.39
N GLU A 449 10.33 -2.78 -26.67
CA GLU A 449 11.68 -3.32 -26.82
C GLU A 449 12.20 -3.93 -25.50
N GLN A 450 11.98 -3.25 -24.37
CA GLN A 450 12.49 -3.68 -23.06
C GLN A 450 11.60 -4.73 -22.37
N THR A 451 10.38 -4.97 -22.86
CA THR A 451 9.51 -6.06 -22.41
C THR A 451 9.45 -7.21 -23.41
N ARG A 452 10.15 -7.12 -24.56
CA ARG A 452 10.23 -8.20 -25.53
C ARG A 452 10.89 -9.44 -24.93
N PRO A 453 10.34 -10.64 -25.14
CA PRO A 453 10.97 -11.84 -24.62
C PRO A 453 12.34 -12.11 -25.24
N ILE A 454 13.27 -12.57 -24.41
CA ILE A 454 14.65 -12.85 -24.83
C ILE A 454 14.74 -14.32 -25.28
N GLN A 455 15.44 -14.58 -26.39
CA GLN A 455 15.68 -15.95 -26.84
C GLN A 455 16.58 -16.72 -25.85
N ARG A 456 16.16 -17.91 -25.44
CA ARG A 456 16.91 -18.78 -24.51
C ARG A 456 18.03 -19.53 -25.23
N GLN A 457 18.96 -20.12 -24.48
CA GLN A 457 19.94 -21.03 -25.06
C GLN A 457 19.26 -22.36 -25.45
N SER A 458 19.72 -22.98 -26.54
CA SER A 458 19.20 -24.27 -26.98
C SER A 458 20.28 -25.09 -27.66
N ASP A 459 20.19 -26.41 -27.50
CA ASP A 459 21.03 -27.37 -28.23
C ASP A 459 20.72 -27.39 -29.73
N LYS A 460 19.55 -26.86 -30.12
CA LYS A 460 19.13 -26.69 -31.52
C LYS A 460 19.39 -25.27 -32.04
N ALA A 461 19.98 -24.38 -31.25
CA ALA A 461 20.18 -22.97 -31.61
C ALA A 461 20.93 -22.79 -32.94
N GLY A 462 21.93 -23.64 -33.21
CA GLY A 462 22.67 -23.61 -34.47
C GLY A 462 21.80 -23.99 -35.69
N LYS A 463 20.93 -25.00 -35.55
CA LYS A 463 20.00 -25.41 -36.63
C LYS A 463 18.95 -24.34 -36.89
N LYS A 464 18.37 -23.79 -35.83
CA LYS A 464 17.37 -22.73 -35.93
C LYS A 464 17.95 -21.45 -36.53
N ALA A 465 19.17 -21.05 -36.16
CA ALA A 465 19.82 -19.90 -36.78
C ALA A 465 20.04 -20.08 -38.29
N LEU A 466 20.33 -21.31 -38.74
CA LEU A 466 20.40 -21.65 -40.17
C LEU A 466 19.02 -21.60 -40.85
N GLU A 467 17.97 -22.07 -40.17
CA GLU A 467 16.58 -21.97 -40.65
C GLU A 467 16.13 -20.50 -40.75
N ASP A 468 16.48 -19.66 -39.78
CA ASP A 468 16.18 -18.22 -39.77
C ASP A 468 16.87 -17.50 -40.94
N ILE A 469 18.13 -17.85 -41.25
CA ILE A 469 18.86 -17.34 -42.44
C ILE A 469 18.12 -17.74 -43.73
N LEU A 470 17.67 -18.98 -43.85
CA LEU A 470 16.92 -19.43 -45.01
C LEU A 470 15.59 -18.70 -45.15
N HIS A 471 14.89 -18.51 -44.04
CA HIS A 471 13.62 -17.81 -44.01
C HIS A 471 13.78 -16.35 -44.45
N LEU A 472 14.77 -15.64 -43.88
CA LEU A 472 15.12 -14.27 -44.29
C LEU A 472 15.50 -14.21 -45.77
N GLN A 473 16.27 -15.18 -46.27
CA GLN A 473 16.62 -15.25 -47.68
C GLN A 473 15.39 -15.46 -48.58
N ALA A 474 14.44 -16.30 -48.16
CA ALA A 474 13.19 -16.55 -48.86
C ALA A 474 12.28 -15.32 -48.87
N GLU A 475 12.11 -14.64 -47.72
CA GLU A 475 11.35 -13.39 -47.61
C GLU A 475 11.95 -12.28 -48.49
N ILE A 476 13.28 -12.12 -48.50
CA ILE A 476 13.96 -11.16 -49.38
C ILE A 476 13.68 -11.49 -50.85
N ASN A 477 13.71 -12.78 -51.22
CA ASN A 477 13.43 -13.21 -52.59
C ASN A 477 11.96 -12.99 -52.96
N GLU A 478 11.02 -13.20 -52.04
CA GLU A 478 9.58 -12.95 -52.24
C GLU A 478 9.28 -11.45 -52.38
N LEU A 479 9.87 -10.61 -51.52
CA LEU A 479 9.75 -9.16 -51.62
C LEU A 479 10.36 -8.63 -52.93
N LYS A 480 11.52 -9.16 -53.34
CA LYS A 480 12.14 -8.83 -54.64
C LYS A 480 11.28 -9.30 -55.81
N ALA A 481 10.68 -10.48 -55.73
CA ALA A 481 9.77 -11.00 -56.75
C ALA A 481 8.50 -10.15 -56.88
N THR A 482 7.99 -9.64 -55.75
CA THR A 482 6.85 -8.71 -55.71
C THR A 482 7.19 -7.36 -56.35
N LEU A 483 8.43 -6.90 -56.21
CA LEU A 483 8.97 -5.70 -56.86
C LEU A 483 9.23 -5.87 -58.36
N LEU A 484 9.57 -7.10 -58.80
CA LEU A 484 9.87 -7.44 -60.20
C LEU A 484 8.64 -7.90 -61.00
N ALA A 485 7.47 -8.04 -60.37
CA ALA A 485 6.24 -8.45 -61.06
C ALA A 485 5.77 -7.32 -62.01
N PRO A 486 5.68 -7.55 -63.33
CA PRO A 486 5.15 -6.55 -64.25
C PRO A 486 3.67 -6.29 -63.92
N THR A 487 3.29 -5.02 -63.81
CA THR A 487 1.91 -4.55 -63.76
C THR A 487 1.17 -4.96 -65.04
N SER A 488 0.72 -6.21 -65.09
CA SER A 488 -0.22 -6.69 -66.10
C SER A 488 -1.60 -6.12 -65.77
N THR A 489 -1.92 -5.07 -66.50
CA THR A 489 -3.26 -4.60 -66.86
C THR A 489 -4.38 -5.62 -66.60
N LYS A 490 -5.24 -5.30 -65.63
CA LYS A 490 -6.60 -5.83 -65.57
C LYS A 490 -7.31 -5.49 -66.89
N LYS A 491 -7.56 -6.49 -67.71
CA LYS A 491 -8.50 -6.41 -68.84
C LYS A 491 -9.90 -6.13 -68.28
N THR A 492 -10.39 -4.89 -68.44
CA THR A 492 -11.82 -4.61 -68.53
C THR A 492 -12.12 -4.13 -69.95
N THR A 493 -12.93 -4.93 -70.63
CA THR A 493 -13.57 -4.59 -71.89
C THR A 493 -14.45 -3.34 -71.74
N ARG A 494 -14.39 -2.36 -72.66
CA ARG A 494 -15.40 -2.09 -73.71
C ARG A 494 -15.41 -0.62 -74.20
N LYS A 495 -15.32 -0.48 -75.54
CA LYS A 495 -15.87 0.52 -76.48
C LYS A 495 -15.18 1.89 -76.72
N LYS A 496 -15.07 2.16 -78.05
CA LYS A 496 -14.54 3.29 -78.82
C LYS A 496 -15.28 4.62 -78.62
N ASN A 497 -14.56 5.75 -78.66
CA ASN A 497 -14.54 6.68 -79.83
C ASN A 497 -13.47 7.80 -79.67
N PRO A 498 -13.02 8.45 -80.77
CA PRO A 498 -11.80 9.26 -80.82
C PRO A 498 -12.04 10.79 -80.84
N GLY A 499 -11.09 11.57 -80.31
CA GLY A 499 -11.06 13.03 -80.47
C GLY A 499 -9.88 13.75 -79.80
N VAL A 500 -8.84 14.05 -80.60
CA VAL A 500 -8.07 15.31 -80.70
C VAL A 500 -7.15 15.83 -79.55
N SER A 501 -5.89 16.05 -79.96
CA SER A 501 -4.84 17.03 -79.58
C SER A 501 -3.94 16.93 -78.32
N LEU A 502 -2.64 16.73 -78.61
CA LEU A 502 -1.41 17.44 -78.19
C LEU A 502 -1.44 18.31 -76.92
N GLU A 503 -0.55 18.02 -75.95
CA GLU A 503 0.56 18.91 -75.50
C GLU A 503 1.39 18.34 -74.29
N HIS A 504 2.71 18.54 -74.39
CA HIS A 504 3.82 18.58 -73.41
C HIS A 504 4.06 17.57 -72.26
N PRO A 505 5.35 17.19 -72.00
CA PRO A 505 5.75 16.25 -70.95
C PRO A 505 5.93 16.97 -69.60
N THR A 506 5.22 16.51 -68.57
CA THR A 506 5.53 16.83 -67.17
C THR A 506 5.94 15.55 -66.45
N ALA A 507 7.10 15.59 -65.78
CA ALA A 507 7.64 14.49 -65.00
C ALA A 507 6.63 14.05 -63.92
N ALA A 508 6.21 12.78 -63.98
CA ALA A 508 5.34 12.18 -62.99
C ALA A 508 6.11 11.91 -61.67
N PRO A 509 5.52 12.16 -60.49
CA PRO A 509 6.12 11.81 -59.20
C PRO A 509 6.23 10.29 -59.04
N LEU A 510 7.40 9.82 -58.57
CA LEU A 510 7.61 8.43 -58.16
C LEU A 510 6.54 7.97 -57.16
N ALA A 511 5.96 6.80 -57.40
CA ALA A 511 4.89 6.24 -56.59
C ALA A 511 5.37 5.89 -55.15
N PRO A 512 4.62 6.26 -54.08
CA PRO A 512 5.02 6.01 -52.68
C PRO A 512 5.15 4.54 -52.27
N GLY A 513 4.64 3.59 -53.06
CA GLY A 513 4.67 2.16 -52.74
C GLY A 513 6.02 1.46 -53.00
N THR A 514 6.82 1.98 -53.93
CA THR A 514 8.10 1.38 -54.34
C THR A 514 9.20 1.64 -53.29
N THR A 515 9.23 2.86 -52.75
CA THR A 515 10.21 3.30 -51.74
C THR A 515 10.10 2.56 -50.41
N ILE A 516 8.89 2.22 -49.99
CA ILE A 516 8.64 1.47 -48.75
C ILE A 516 9.16 0.03 -48.88
N THR A 517 8.92 -0.60 -50.03
CA THR A 517 9.32 -1.99 -50.30
C THR A 517 10.84 -2.11 -50.48
N ASP A 518 11.47 -1.13 -51.14
CA ASP A 518 12.94 -1.04 -51.25
C ASP A 518 13.62 -0.83 -49.89
N SER A 519 13.06 0.03 -49.03
CA SER A 519 13.55 0.22 -47.66
C SER A 519 13.43 -1.06 -46.81
N GLN A 520 12.34 -1.81 -46.96
CA GLN A 520 12.15 -3.10 -46.28
C GLN A 520 13.14 -4.16 -46.76
N ILE A 521 13.41 -4.23 -48.06
CA ILE A 521 14.40 -5.15 -48.64
C ILE A 521 15.81 -4.80 -48.15
N GLN A 522 16.19 -3.51 -48.16
CA GLN A 522 17.50 -3.09 -47.67
C GLN A 522 17.70 -3.44 -46.19
N LYS A 523 16.69 -3.21 -45.34
CA LYS A 523 16.72 -3.60 -43.91
C LYS A 523 16.91 -5.10 -43.72
N LYS A 524 16.13 -5.94 -44.43
CA LYS A 524 16.24 -7.40 -44.33
C LYS A 524 17.54 -7.93 -44.91
N GLN A 525 18.06 -7.33 -45.98
CA GLN A 525 19.38 -7.67 -46.53
C GLN A 525 20.51 -7.33 -45.57
N ALA A 526 20.44 -6.19 -44.87
CA ALA A 526 21.39 -5.83 -43.83
C ALA A 526 21.31 -6.82 -42.64
N GLU A 527 20.11 -7.19 -42.21
CA GLU A 527 19.87 -8.19 -41.17
C GLU A 527 20.46 -9.57 -41.53
N LEU A 528 20.25 -10.00 -42.78
CA LEU A 528 20.81 -11.25 -43.31
C LEU A 528 22.35 -11.24 -43.33
N LEU A 529 22.96 -10.14 -43.80
CA LEU A 529 24.42 -9.98 -43.85
C LEU A 529 25.02 -9.98 -42.44
N LYS A 530 24.39 -9.25 -41.51
CA LYS A 530 24.77 -9.20 -40.09
C LYS A 530 24.73 -10.62 -39.48
N LEU A 531 23.61 -11.33 -39.64
CA LEU A 531 23.45 -12.69 -39.11
C LEU A 531 24.46 -13.71 -39.70
N LYS A 532 24.76 -13.63 -41.00
CA LYS A 532 25.77 -14.47 -41.67
C LYS A 532 27.19 -14.18 -41.15
N ALA A 533 27.57 -12.91 -41.06
CA ALA A 533 28.89 -12.49 -40.61
C ALA A 533 29.17 -12.92 -39.15
N GLU A 534 28.19 -12.75 -38.26
CA GLU A 534 28.33 -13.10 -36.84
C GLU A 534 28.39 -14.61 -36.58
N LEU A 535 27.83 -15.43 -37.49
CA LEU A 535 27.95 -16.89 -37.46
C LEU A 535 29.20 -17.41 -38.19
N GLY A 536 30.00 -16.52 -38.79
CA GLY A 536 31.20 -16.88 -39.55
C GLY A 536 30.92 -17.62 -40.86
N ILE A 537 29.78 -17.34 -41.49
CA ILE A 537 29.33 -17.98 -42.73
C ILE A 537 29.71 -17.07 -43.92
N ALA A 538 30.55 -17.56 -44.82
CA ALA A 538 30.93 -16.84 -46.04
C ALA A 538 29.81 -16.85 -47.10
N ASP A 539 29.69 -15.78 -47.89
CA ASP A 539 28.59 -15.54 -48.85
C ASP A 539 28.40 -16.63 -49.94
N GLN A 540 29.42 -17.45 -50.20
CA GLN A 540 29.41 -18.47 -51.25
C GLN A 540 29.03 -19.89 -50.78
N GLN A 541 28.81 -20.14 -49.48
CA GLN A 541 28.48 -21.49 -49.00
C GLN A 541 26.98 -21.74 -48.96
N THR A 542 26.51 -22.74 -49.72
CA THR A 542 25.10 -23.14 -49.75
C THR A 542 24.70 -23.86 -48.45
N TYR A 543 23.50 -23.59 -47.93
CA TYR A 543 22.88 -24.23 -46.76
C TYR A 543 23.08 -25.76 -46.68
N THR A 544 23.05 -26.43 -47.83
CA THR A 544 23.22 -27.88 -47.97
C THR A 544 24.63 -28.39 -47.62
N GLN A 545 25.67 -27.56 -47.69
CA GLN A 545 27.05 -27.93 -47.34
C GLN A 545 27.35 -27.76 -45.84
N ILE A 546 26.66 -26.83 -45.17
CA ILE A 546 26.84 -26.51 -43.75
C ILE A 546 25.96 -27.42 -42.88
N ALA A 547 24.72 -27.69 -43.31
CA ALA A 547 23.78 -28.57 -42.60
C ALA A 547 24.22 -30.06 -42.56
N ALA A 548 25.12 -30.46 -43.46
CA ALA A 548 25.59 -31.85 -43.61
C ALA A 548 26.94 -32.16 -42.93
N SER A 549 27.55 -31.25 -42.14
CA SER A 549 28.96 -31.39 -41.73
C SER A 549 29.31 -31.11 -40.25
N ARG A 550 30.51 -31.58 -39.90
CA ARG A 550 31.33 -31.50 -38.66
C ARG A 550 31.39 -30.15 -37.88
N HIS A 551 30.64 -29.13 -38.27
CA HIS A 551 30.71 -27.76 -37.74
C HIS A 551 29.47 -27.33 -36.92
N GLN A 552 28.50 -28.23 -36.70
CA GLN A 552 27.28 -27.99 -35.92
C GLN A 552 27.56 -27.55 -34.48
N GLU A 553 28.61 -28.11 -33.85
CA GLU A 553 29.01 -27.74 -32.48
C GLU A 553 29.46 -26.27 -32.41
N TYR A 554 30.26 -25.82 -33.39
CA TYR A 554 30.67 -24.42 -33.50
C TYR A 554 29.46 -23.49 -33.66
N LEU A 555 28.55 -23.80 -34.59
CA LEU A 555 27.37 -22.96 -34.84
C LEU A 555 26.44 -22.87 -33.63
N THR A 556 26.26 -23.97 -32.92
CA THR A 556 25.42 -24.01 -31.70
C THR A 556 26.06 -23.22 -30.57
N LEU A 557 27.38 -23.36 -30.35
CA LEU A 557 28.10 -22.58 -29.35
C LEU A 557 28.15 -21.09 -29.68
N SER A 558 28.37 -20.71 -30.95
CA SER A 558 28.37 -19.32 -31.41
C SER A 558 26.99 -18.67 -31.29
N ALA A 559 25.92 -19.37 -31.69
CA ALA A 559 24.55 -18.90 -31.50
C ALA A 559 24.20 -18.72 -30.01
N ASN A 560 24.59 -19.66 -29.15
CA ASN A 560 24.36 -19.56 -27.71
C ASN A 560 25.21 -18.48 -27.03
N ALA A 561 26.45 -18.24 -27.50
CA ALA A 561 27.30 -17.16 -27.02
C ALA A 561 26.73 -15.79 -27.41
N ARG A 562 26.21 -15.65 -28.64
CA ARG A 562 25.49 -14.45 -29.09
C ARG A 562 24.29 -14.14 -28.22
N ARG A 563 23.42 -15.14 -27.99
CA ARG A 563 22.23 -14.99 -27.13
C ARG A 563 22.60 -14.56 -25.71
N LEU A 564 23.66 -15.14 -25.12
CA LEU A 564 24.15 -14.72 -23.80
C LEU A 564 24.73 -13.30 -23.80
N ARG A 565 25.46 -12.90 -24.84
CA ARG A 565 25.97 -11.53 -24.97
C ARG A 565 24.81 -10.55 -25.06
N GLN A 566 23.84 -10.79 -25.94
CA GLN A 566 22.66 -9.93 -26.07
C GLN A 566 21.89 -9.84 -24.75
N ARG A 567 21.69 -10.96 -24.04
CA ARG A 567 21.08 -10.98 -22.71
C ARG A 567 21.89 -10.16 -21.69
N PHE A 568 23.21 -10.28 -21.70
CA PHE A 568 24.09 -9.50 -20.83
C PHE A 568 23.97 -8.01 -21.13
N LEU A 569 24.04 -7.60 -22.39
CA LEU A 569 23.91 -6.21 -22.82
C LEU A 569 22.55 -5.61 -22.42
N THR A 570 21.45 -6.34 -22.66
CA THR A 570 20.11 -5.90 -22.26
C THR A 570 20.00 -5.76 -20.74
N ASN A 571 20.51 -6.73 -19.98
CA ASN A 571 20.49 -6.66 -18.51
C ASN A 571 21.36 -5.52 -17.99
N LEU A 572 22.50 -5.25 -18.62
CA LEU A 572 23.39 -4.16 -18.25
C LEU A 572 22.76 -2.79 -18.55
N ARG A 573 22.08 -2.63 -19.70
CA ARG A 573 21.31 -1.40 -20.02
C ARG A 573 20.20 -1.17 -19.00
N ASN A 574 19.43 -2.21 -18.69
CA ASN A 574 18.39 -2.16 -17.66
C ASN A 574 18.98 -1.77 -16.30
N ARG A 575 20.17 -2.32 -15.96
CA ARG A 575 20.90 -2.01 -14.73
C ARG A 575 21.35 -0.55 -14.64
N LYS A 576 21.91 0.00 -15.72
CA LYS A 576 22.32 1.42 -15.78
C LYS A 576 21.12 2.34 -15.57
N MET A 577 19.99 2.04 -16.24
CA MET A 577 18.74 2.79 -16.10
C MET A 577 18.14 2.71 -14.68
N GLU A 578 18.20 1.55 -14.03
CA GLU A 578 17.80 1.39 -12.62
C GLU A 578 18.68 2.24 -11.69
N ASN A 579 20.01 2.14 -11.83
CA ASN A 579 20.97 2.82 -10.96
C ASN A 579 20.89 4.35 -11.08
N THR A 580 20.84 4.92 -12.29
CA THR A 580 20.74 6.37 -12.48
C THR A 580 19.58 6.95 -11.66
N ARG A 581 18.42 6.29 -11.64
CA ARG A 581 17.24 6.78 -10.93
C ARG A 581 17.37 6.70 -9.41
N ILE A 582 17.97 5.63 -8.87
CA ILE A 582 18.18 5.49 -7.42
C ILE A 582 19.17 6.54 -6.92
N TYR A 583 20.26 6.77 -7.65
CA TYR A 583 21.27 7.76 -7.28
C TYR A 583 20.80 9.20 -7.46
N THR A 584 19.95 9.49 -8.47
CA THR A 584 19.29 10.80 -8.58
C THR A 584 18.26 11.01 -7.48
N GLY A 585 17.48 9.99 -7.10
CA GLY A 585 16.52 10.06 -5.99
C GLY A 585 17.18 10.24 -4.62
N LEU A 586 18.35 9.64 -4.40
CA LEU A 586 19.14 9.79 -3.16
C LEU A 586 19.61 11.23 -2.86
N ARG A 587 19.53 12.14 -3.84
CA ARG A 587 19.91 13.55 -3.70
C ARG A 587 18.79 14.44 -3.10
N ASN A 588 17.56 13.94 -2.93
CA ASN A 588 16.42 14.66 -2.32
C ASN A 588 16.17 14.24 -0.83
N PRO A 589 15.42 15.02 -0.02
CA PRO A 589 15.66 15.18 1.42
C PRO A 589 15.28 13.99 2.37
N ALA A 590 15.60 14.21 3.65
CA ALA A 590 16.07 13.29 4.70
C ALA A 590 15.31 11.97 4.99
N ASN A 591 14.02 11.82 4.66
CA ASN A 591 13.25 10.61 5.03
C ASN A 591 13.27 9.50 3.97
N GLU A 592 13.49 9.82 2.69
CA GLU A 592 13.59 8.81 1.61
C GLU A 592 14.93 8.07 1.61
N LYS A 593 15.96 8.59 2.29
CA LYS A 593 17.31 8.00 2.28
C LYS A 593 17.35 6.57 2.79
N LYS A 594 16.55 6.19 3.80
CA LYS A 594 16.55 4.81 4.35
C LYS A 594 15.88 3.82 3.40
N LEU A 595 14.76 4.21 2.79
CA LEU A 595 14.04 3.40 1.81
C LEU A 595 14.82 3.27 0.49
N LEU A 596 15.42 4.36 0.02
CA LEU A 596 16.30 4.35 -1.16
C LEU A 596 17.60 3.56 -0.92
N LYS A 597 18.14 3.54 0.32
CA LYS A 597 19.23 2.62 0.69
C LYS A 597 18.81 1.16 0.62
N ASN A 598 17.60 0.82 1.09
CA ASN A 598 17.06 -0.53 0.97
C ASN A 598 16.82 -0.92 -0.49
N ALA A 599 16.29 -0.01 -1.31
CA ALA A 599 16.14 -0.18 -2.75
C ALA A 599 17.50 -0.40 -3.43
N ALA A 600 18.52 0.41 -3.09
CA ALA A 600 19.89 0.24 -3.57
C ALA A 600 20.49 -1.11 -3.18
N HIS A 601 20.24 -1.58 -1.95
CA HIS A 601 20.69 -2.90 -1.50
C HIS A 601 19.99 -4.04 -2.28
N ASN A 602 18.68 -3.96 -2.51
CA ASN A 602 17.92 -4.94 -3.31
C ASN A 602 18.40 -4.98 -4.77
N VAL A 603 18.76 -3.82 -5.29
CA VAL A 603 19.39 -3.65 -6.59
C VAL A 603 20.75 -4.37 -6.57
N GLN A 604 21.63 -4.11 -5.60
CA GLN A 604 22.94 -4.78 -5.46
C GLN A 604 22.87 -6.31 -5.32
N ARG A 605 21.82 -6.85 -4.65
CA ARG A 605 21.63 -8.30 -4.53
C ARG A 605 21.53 -9.04 -5.87
N ARG A 606 21.23 -8.35 -6.96
CA ARG A 606 21.11 -8.94 -8.31
C ARG A 606 22.44 -8.97 -9.09
N ASP A 607 23.48 -8.29 -8.62
CA ASP A 607 24.80 -8.24 -9.27
C ASP A 607 25.46 -9.62 -9.52
N PRO A 608 25.36 -10.61 -8.60
CA PRO A 608 25.92 -11.94 -8.84
C PRO A 608 25.34 -12.66 -10.06
N THR A 609 24.10 -12.34 -10.46
CA THR A 609 23.44 -12.93 -11.64
C THR A 609 24.06 -12.43 -12.95
N LEU A 610 24.44 -11.15 -12.99
CA LEU A 610 25.18 -10.55 -14.10
C LEU A 610 26.58 -11.17 -14.19
N THR A 611 27.28 -11.29 -13.05
CA THR A 611 28.59 -11.93 -12.98
C THR A 611 28.54 -13.37 -13.47
N GLN A 612 27.54 -14.17 -13.04
CA GLN A 612 27.34 -15.53 -13.52
C GLN A 612 27.09 -15.61 -15.02
N THR A 613 26.33 -14.67 -15.59
CA THR A 613 26.05 -14.61 -17.03
C THR A 613 27.35 -14.39 -17.82
N VAL A 614 28.22 -13.50 -17.33
CA VAL A 614 29.54 -13.27 -17.93
C VAL A 614 30.46 -14.48 -17.78
N SER A 615 30.48 -15.15 -16.63
CA SER A 615 31.24 -16.40 -16.48
C SER A 615 30.79 -17.47 -17.48
N LYS A 616 29.46 -17.64 -17.67
CA LYS A 616 28.90 -18.57 -18.66
C LYS A 616 29.27 -18.19 -20.10
N TYR A 617 29.16 -16.91 -20.45
CA TYR A 617 29.57 -16.41 -21.76
C TYR A 617 31.07 -16.67 -22.01
N ASN A 618 31.93 -16.29 -21.06
CA ASN A 618 33.38 -16.49 -21.16
C ASN A 618 33.77 -17.96 -21.28
N ALA A 619 33.04 -18.87 -20.64
CA ALA A 619 33.22 -20.32 -20.82
C ALA A 619 32.88 -20.79 -22.24
N LEU A 620 31.79 -20.27 -22.85
CA LEU A 620 31.46 -20.57 -24.25
C LEU A 620 32.50 -20.00 -25.21
N VAL A 621 32.95 -18.76 -24.99
CA VAL A 621 34.00 -18.13 -25.80
C VAL A 621 35.29 -18.94 -25.76
N GLN A 622 35.69 -19.48 -24.61
CA GLN A 622 36.85 -20.38 -24.51
C GLN A 622 36.67 -21.65 -25.36
N ARG A 623 35.49 -22.27 -25.35
CA ARG A 623 35.20 -23.45 -26.18
C ARG A 623 35.24 -23.10 -27.66
N ILE A 624 34.67 -21.96 -28.07
CA ILE A 624 34.71 -21.46 -29.46
C ILE A 624 36.17 -21.23 -29.91
N GLN A 625 36.97 -20.54 -29.09
CA GLN A 625 38.39 -20.30 -29.38
C GLN A 625 39.19 -21.60 -29.53
N ASN A 626 38.88 -22.62 -28.73
CA ASN A 626 39.49 -23.95 -28.85
C ASN A 626 39.10 -24.68 -30.15
N LEU A 627 37.84 -24.58 -30.58
CA LEU A 627 37.38 -25.15 -31.86
C LEU A 627 38.06 -24.49 -33.07
N ILE A 628 38.29 -23.17 -33.00
CA ILE A 628 39.04 -22.43 -34.02
C ILE A 628 40.50 -22.89 -34.04
N ARG A 629 41.16 -22.97 -32.88
CA ARG A 629 42.56 -23.42 -32.77
C ARG A 629 42.79 -24.84 -33.27
N THR A 630 41.81 -25.73 -33.08
CA THR A 630 41.90 -27.14 -33.49
C THR A 630 41.42 -27.40 -34.93
N GLY A 631 41.09 -26.35 -35.70
CA GLY A 631 40.67 -26.48 -37.10
C GLY A 631 39.28 -27.11 -37.29
N LYS A 632 38.47 -27.19 -36.23
CA LYS A 632 37.12 -27.76 -36.24
C LYS A 632 36.02 -26.72 -36.52
N ALA A 633 36.38 -25.45 -36.72
CA ALA A 633 35.48 -24.37 -37.10
C ALA A 633 35.47 -24.13 -38.63
N PRO A 634 34.41 -23.51 -39.20
CA PRO A 634 34.37 -23.12 -40.61
C PRO A 634 35.50 -22.16 -41.02
N ARG A 635 35.86 -22.13 -42.32
CA ARG A 635 36.78 -21.12 -42.86
C ARG A 635 36.11 -19.75 -42.78
N GLY A 636 36.73 -18.81 -42.06
CA GLY A 636 36.13 -17.50 -41.75
C GLY A 636 35.43 -17.42 -40.39
N ALA A 637 35.57 -18.44 -39.54
CA ALA A 637 35.02 -18.45 -38.19
C ALA A 637 35.45 -17.23 -37.35
N PHE A 638 34.46 -16.48 -36.86
CA PHE A 638 34.67 -15.34 -35.97
C PHE A 638 35.22 -15.81 -34.62
N LYS A 639 36.19 -15.06 -34.07
CA LYS A 639 36.81 -15.31 -32.75
C LYS A 639 36.26 -14.30 -31.74
N PRO A 640 35.28 -14.67 -30.90
CA PRO A 640 34.71 -13.74 -29.91
C PRO A 640 35.73 -13.37 -28.82
N MET A 641 35.63 -12.15 -28.32
CA MET A 641 36.39 -11.67 -27.18
C MET A 641 35.68 -12.04 -25.86
N LYS A 642 36.47 -12.30 -24.80
CA LYS A 642 35.94 -12.48 -23.44
C LYS A 642 35.46 -11.13 -22.91
N LEU A 643 34.39 -11.14 -22.13
CA LEU A 643 33.91 -9.97 -21.40
C LEU A 643 34.72 -9.83 -20.11
N ASP A 644 35.10 -8.59 -19.76
CA ASP A 644 35.74 -8.35 -18.47
C ASP A 644 34.76 -8.52 -17.31
N ALA A 645 35.23 -9.12 -16.23
CA ALA A 645 34.46 -9.33 -15.01
C ALA A 645 34.47 -8.12 -14.07
N THR A 646 35.50 -7.29 -14.16
CA THR A 646 35.80 -6.22 -13.21
C THR A 646 35.24 -4.85 -13.60
N GLU A 647 35.20 -4.50 -14.89
CA GLU A 647 34.68 -3.20 -15.36
C GLU A 647 33.17 -3.18 -15.64
N GLN A 648 32.45 -4.27 -15.39
CA GLN A 648 31.05 -4.50 -15.80
C GLN A 648 30.06 -3.39 -15.44
N PHE A 649 30.28 -2.70 -14.32
CA PHE A 649 29.34 -1.71 -13.78
C PHE A 649 29.72 -0.26 -14.07
N ASN A 650 30.92 -0.01 -14.63
CA ASN A 650 31.47 1.32 -14.93
C ASN A 650 31.52 1.61 -16.44
N MET A 651 30.95 0.75 -17.28
CA MET A 651 31.03 0.88 -18.73
C MET A 651 30.10 1.98 -19.26
N ASP A 652 30.69 2.98 -19.91
CA ASP A 652 29.97 4.08 -20.54
C ASP A 652 29.42 3.72 -21.93
N VAL A 653 28.59 4.59 -22.53
CA VAL A 653 27.98 4.42 -23.87
C VAL A 653 29.03 4.21 -24.96
N ASP A 654 30.24 4.76 -24.77
CA ASP A 654 31.37 4.67 -25.71
C ASP A 654 32.29 3.46 -25.45
N ASN A 655 31.90 2.53 -24.56
CA ASN A 655 32.71 1.35 -24.31
C ASN A 655 32.69 0.41 -25.53
N GLY A 656 33.86 0.00 -26.04
CA GLY A 656 34.00 -0.89 -27.19
C GLY A 656 33.35 -2.29 -27.05
N MET A 657 32.75 -2.61 -25.89
CA MET A 657 31.83 -3.74 -25.75
C MET A 657 30.48 -3.52 -26.46
N TRP A 658 30.04 -2.28 -26.68
CA TRP A 658 28.84 -1.96 -27.46
C TRP A 658 29.06 -2.17 -28.96
N GLU A 659 30.30 -2.02 -29.42
CA GLU A 659 30.70 -2.28 -30.79
C GLU A 659 30.78 -3.80 -31.03
N GLU A 660 30.00 -4.30 -31.99
CA GLU A 660 30.21 -5.64 -32.53
C GLU A 660 31.45 -5.62 -33.44
N PRO A 661 32.48 -6.46 -33.19
CA PRO A 661 33.63 -6.53 -34.10
C PRO A 661 33.29 -7.13 -35.49
N ALA A 662 32.02 -7.45 -35.76
CA ALA A 662 31.55 -7.99 -37.04
C ALA A 662 31.09 -6.89 -38.03
N VAL A 663 30.95 -5.62 -37.60
CA VAL A 663 30.48 -4.54 -38.47
C VAL A 663 31.65 -3.75 -39.06
N GLN A 664 32.37 -4.37 -40.00
CA GLN A 664 33.14 -3.66 -41.04
C GLN A 664 32.27 -3.44 -42.30
N TYR A 665 30.95 -3.29 -42.11
CA TYR A 665 29.99 -2.99 -43.17
C TYR A 665 29.19 -1.74 -42.83
N GLY A 666 29.87 -0.60 -42.72
CA GLY A 666 29.38 0.72 -43.15
C GLY A 666 28.02 1.25 -42.64
N GLN A 667 27.49 0.82 -41.50
CA GLN A 667 26.35 1.47 -40.86
C GLN A 667 26.67 1.75 -39.38
N GLU A 668 26.72 3.02 -39.02
CA GLU A 668 26.63 3.45 -37.62
C GLU A 668 25.34 2.85 -37.03
N GLU A 669 25.45 2.01 -35.99
CA GLU A 669 24.27 1.54 -35.26
C GLU A 669 23.57 2.74 -34.63
N THR A 670 22.55 3.27 -35.30
CA THR A 670 21.71 4.34 -34.76
C THR A 670 20.89 3.79 -33.60
N HIS A 671 21.39 4.01 -32.37
CA HIS A 671 20.68 3.63 -31.15
C HIS A 671 19.39 4.45 -30.99
N PRO A 672 18.31 3.87 -30.43
CA PRO A 672 17.06 4.59 -30.22
C PRO A 672 17.25 5.84 -29.35
N GLN A 673 16.57 6.94 -29.71
CA GLN A 673 16.72 8.23 -29.02
C GLN A 673 16.35 8.18 -27.53
N TRP A 674 15.39 7.33 -27.14
CA TRP A 674 15.04 7.14 -25.73
C TRP A 674 16.18 6.52 -24.88
N LEU A 675 17.21 5.97 -25.53
CA LEU A 675 18.40 5.43 -24.88
C LEU A 675 19.55 6.44 -24.84
N THR A 676 19.76 7.20 -25.91
CA THR A 676 20.95 8.04 -26.12
C THR A 676 20.73 9.53 -25.83
N ASP A 677 19.51 10.04 -25.98
CA ASP A 677 19.21 11.47 -25.81
C ASP A 677 18.68 11.76 -24.40
N ASP A 678 19.44 12.56 -23.65
CA ASP A 678 19.11 13.00 -22.29
C ASP A 678 17.84 13.84 -22.22
N ASN A 679 17.59 14.69 -23.21
CA ASN A 679 16.41 15.54 -23.29
C ASN A 679 15.17 14.69 -23.57
N VAL A 680 15.29 13.68 -24.44
CA VAL A 680 14.21 12.70 -24.67
C VAL A 680 13.91 11.92 -23.38
N ARG A 681 14.94 11.46 -22.65
CA ARG A 681 14.73 10.72 -21.39
C ARG A 681 14.04 11.57 -20.32
N LYS A 682 14.47 12.83 -20.16
CA LYS A 682 13.83 13.80 -19.26
C LYS A 682 12.42 14.14 -19.72
N GLY A 683 12.20 14.32 -21.02
CA GLY A 683 10.91 14.56 -21.64
C GLY A 683 9.93 13.42 -21.41
N ILE A 684 10.33 12.16 -21.63
CA ILE A 684 9.49 10.98 -21.33
C ILE A 684 9.09 10.95 -19.86
N TYR A 685 10.02 11.22 -18.95
CA TYR A 685 9.72 11.27 -17.52
C TYR A 685 8.71 12.38 -17.19
N ALA A 686 8.93 13.59 -17.71
CA ALA A 686 8.05 14.73 -17.48
C ALA A 686 6.65 14.50 -18.08
N MET A 687 6.56 13.90 -19.27
CA MET A 687 5.30 13.51 -19.90
C MET A 687 4.52 12.52 -19.02
N LEU A 688 5.18 11.47 -18.52
CA LEU A 688 4.54 10.51 -17.62
C LEU A 688 4.11 11.15 -16.30
N LEU A 689 4.92 12.05 -15.75
CA LEU A 689 4.57 12.80 -14.54
C LEU A 689 3.36 13.71 -14.77
N GLN A 690 3.31 14.43 -15.91
CA GLN A 690 2.16 15.25 -16.28
C GLN A 690 0.88 14.40 -16.38
N ASP A 691 0.92 13.27 -17.10
CA ASP A 691 -0.21 12.35 -17.23
C ASP A 691 -0.70 11.88 -15.83
N ARG A 692 0.24 11.57 -14.92
CA ARG A 692 -0.10 11.15 -13.55
C ARG A 692 -0.66 12.29 -12.69
N CYS A 693 -0.18 13.52 -12.87
CA CYS A 693 -0.75 14.69 -12.19
C CYS A 693 -2.16 14.99 -12.69
N GLU A 694 -2.44 14.87 -13.99
CA GLU A 694 -3.77 15.06 -14.56
C GLU A 694 -4.77 14.03 -13.99
N GLU A 695 -4.39 12.75 -13.95
CA GLU A 695 -5.19 11.71 -13.28
C GLU A 695 -5.44 12.02 -11.79
N GLU A 696 -4.42 12.50 -11.08
CA GLU A 696 -4.50 12.82 -9.66
C GLU A 696 -5.42 14.01 -9.37
N LEU A 697 -5.31 15.10 -10.14
CA LEU A 697 -6.14 16.29 -9.95
C LEU A 697 -7.62 15.97 -10.17
N VAL A 698 -7.94 15.20 -11.22
CA VAL A 698 -9.31 14.72 -11.48
C VAL A 698 -9.81 13.86 -10.31
N ARG A 699 -8.96 12.94 -9.82
CA ARG A 699 -9.30 12.07 -8.69
C ARG A 699 -9.56 12.87 -7.42
N LEU A 700 -8.70 13.84 -7.08
CA LEU A 700 -8.83 14.66 -5.87
C LEU A 700 -10.10 15.54 -5.91
N ALA A 701 -10.47 16.08 -7.07
CA ALA A 701 -11.72 16.82 -7.24
C ALA A 701 -12.95 15.93 -6.97
N HIS A 702 -12.92 14.68 -7.45
CA HIS A 702 -13.96 13.70 -7.10
C HIS A 702 -13.93 13.38 -5.61
N GLU A 703 -12.79 13.03 -5.02
CA GLU A 703 -12.69 12.66 -3.61
C GLU A 703 -13.20 13.80 -2.71
N ARG A 704 -12.93 15.05 -3.08
CA ARG A 704 -13.51 16.24 -2.44
C ARG A 704 -15.04 16.29 -2.56
N SER A 705 -15.59 15.98 -3.72
CA SER A 705 -17.05 15.91 -3.93
C SER A 705 -17.69 14.77 -3.14
N ALA A 706 -17.01 13.61 -3.08
CA ALA A 706 -17.44 12.45 -2.30
C ALA A 706 -17.46 12.73 -0.80
N LEU A 707 -16.45 13.45 -0.29
CA LEU A 707 -16.38 13.90 1.10
C LEU A 707 -17.60 14.74 1.49
N GLN A 708 -17.97 15.69 0.63
CA GLN A 708 -19.09 16.60 0.86
C GLN A 708 -20.43 15.89 0.73
N ALA A 709 -20.62 15.06 -0.30
CA ALA A 709 -21.84 14.27 -0.46
C ALA A 709 -22.10 13.39 0.77
N TRP A 710 -21.06 12.69 1.25
CA TRP A 710 -21.15 11.91 2.48
C TRP A 710 -21.49 12.77 3.69
N PHE A 711 -20.80 13.90 3.87
CA PHE A 711 -21.03 14.77 5.01
C PHE A 711 -22.46 15.32 5.03
N GLN A 712 -22.97 15.77 3.87
CA GLN A 712 -24.35 16.24 3.75
C GLN A 712 -25.37 15.13 4.09
N GLU A 713 -25.15 13.90 3.63
CA GLU A 713 -26.01 12.75 3.95
C GLU A 713 -26.01 12.45 5.45
N GLU A 714 -24.83 12.34 6.07
CA GLU A 714 -24.70 12.13 7.52
C GLU A 714 -25.33 13.27 8.32
N TRP A 715 -25.19 14.51 7.87
CA TRP A 715 -25.75 15.68 8.54
C TRP A 715 -27.27 15.67 8.51
N ARG A 716 -27.86 15.38 7.34
CA ARG A 716 -29.32 15.25 7.18
C ARG A 716 -29.85 14.10 8.02
N LEU A 717 -29.18 12.95 8.00
CA LEU A 717 -29.54 11.79 8.81
C LEU A 717 -29.51 12.12 10.30
N LEU A 718 -28.42 12.71 10.78
CA LEU A 718 -28.27 13.05 12.20
C LEU A 718 -29.36 14.01 12.67
N ASN A 719 -29.63 15.08 11.91
CA ASN A 719 -30.69 16.03 12.26
C ASN A 719 -32.09 15.38 12.21
N LYS A 720 -32.34 14.46 11.27
CA LYS A 720 -33.58 13.68 11.22
C LYS A 720 -33.74 12.84 12.49
N VAL A 721 -32.71 12.08 12.88
CA VAL A 721 -32.76 11.22 14.08
C VAL A 721 -32.90 12.04 15.36
N ILE A 722 -32.22 13.18 15.47
CA ILE A 722 -32.38 14.11 16.61
C ILE A 722 -33.85 14.55 16.77
N ARG A 723 -34.54 14.89 15.67
CA ARG A 723 -35.94 15.30 15.70
C ARG A 723 -36.90 14.18 16.12
N LEU A 724 -36.54 12.93 15.82
CA LEU A 724 -37.37 11.75 16.10
C LEU A 724 -37.10 11.15 17.49
N THR A 725 -35.94 11.42 18.09
CA THR A 725 -35.52 10.81 19.36
C THR A 725 -36.10 11.55 20.56
N THR A 726 -36.85 10.83 21.40
CA THR A 726 -37.43 11.37 22.64
C THR A 726 -36.61 11.05 23.90
N GLU A 727 -35.76 10.02 23.85
CA GLU A 727 -34.95 9.59 24.99
C GLU A 727 -33.80 10.58 25.27
N LYS A 728 -33.78 11.16 26.48
CA LYS A 728 -32.82 12.22 26.85
C LYS A 728 -31.35 11.78 26.78
N SER A 729 -31.05 10.55 27.19
CA SER A 729 -29.70 9.96 27.17
C SER A 729 -29.14 9.84 25.74
N ILE A 730 -29.95 9.32 24.81
CA ILE A 730 -29.60 9.19 23.39
C ILE A 730 -29.51 10.57 22.74
N LEU A 731 -30.46 11.47 23.04
CA LEU A 731 -30.45 12.84 22.53
C LEU A 731 -29.18 13.59 22.93
N TYR A 732 -28.68 13.39 24.16
CA TYR A 732 -27.40 13.94 24.59
C TYR A 732 -26.23 13.44 23.74
N GLN A 733 -26.17 12.13 23.45
CA GLN A 733 -25.11 11.55 22.61
C GLN A 733 -25.20 12.01 21.15
N LEU A 734 -26.42 12.11 20.59
CA LEU A 734 -26.64 12.64 19.25
C LEU A 734 -26.21 14.11 19.13
N ASN A 735 -26.50 14.93 20.14
CA ASN A 735 -26.05 16.33 20.17
C ASN A 735 -24.54 16.45 20.28
N LYS A 736 -23.87 15.60 21.07
CA LYS A 736 -22.39 15.52 21.07
C LYS A 736 -21.85 15.20 19.68
N ARG A 737 -22.46 14.24 18.98
CA ARG A 737 -22.09 13.91 17.59
C ARG A 737 -22.36 15.07 16.64
N LYS A 738 -23.43 15.84 16.83
CA LYS A 738 -23.76 17.04 16.03
C LYS A 738 -22.67 18.11 16.16
N ILE A 739 -22.23 18.39 17.38
CA ILE A 739 -21.12 19.33 17.67
C ILE A 739 -19.83 18.83 17.00
N ALA A 740 -19.49 17.55 17.13
CA ALA A 740 -18.32 16.98 16.49
C ALA A 740 -18.36 17.11 14.95
N MET A 741 -19.53 16.89 14.33
CA MET A 741 -19.71 17.09 12.90
C MET A 741 -19.58 18.56 12.48
N LEU A 742 -20.07 19.52 13.26
CA LEU A 742 -19.89 20.95 12.98
C LEU A 742 -18.41 21.32 12.98
N ARG A 743 -17.66 20.88 14.00
CA ARG A 743 -16.20 21.08 14.08
C ARG A 743 -15.47 20.49 12.87
N LEU A 744 -15.87 19.28 12.47
CA LEU A 744 -15.33 18.60 11.30
C LEU A 744 -15.60 19.39 10.01
N CYS A 745 -16.82 19.92 9.85
CA CYS A 745 -17.20 20.75 8.71
C CYS A 745 -16.33 22.00 8.60
N VAL A 746 -16.14 22.75 9.70
CA VAL A 746 -15.31 23.96 9.73
C VAL A 746 -13.89 23.65 9.25
N ARG A 747 -13.29 22.57 9.79
CA ARG A 747 -11.93 22.15 9.44
C ARG A 747 -11.83 21.77 7.95
N TRP A 748 -12.71 20.87 7.48
CA TRP A 748 -12.67 20.39 6.10
C TRP A 748 -12.96 21.49 5.07
N ARG A 749 -13.88 22.41 5.36
CA ARG A 749 -14.17 23.56 4.49
C ARG A 749 -12.94 24.44 4.30
N ARG A 750 -12.25 24.76 5.40
CA ARG A 750 -11.02 25.56 5.37
C ARG A 750 -9.92 24.86 4.57
N ASP A 751 -9.69 23.59 4.87
CA ASP A 751 -8.51 22.88 4.34
C ASP A 751 -8.66 22.45 2.87
N ALA A 752 -9.90 22.20 2.41
CA ALA A 752 -10.17 21.74 1.06
C ALA A 752 -10.71 22.83 0.11
N VAL A 753 -10.57 24.10 0.49
CA VAL A 753 -11.05 25.27 -0.29
C VAL A 753 -10.31 25.45 -1.62
N CYS A 754 -9.05 24.98 -1.71
CA CYS A 754 -8.23 25.15 -2.91
C CYS A 754 -8.64 24.23 -4.07
N ILE A 755 -9.53 23.27 -3.84
CA ILE A 755 -9.95 22.27 -4.83
C ILE A 755 -11.25 22.74 -5.50
N PRO A 756 -11.29 22.85 -6.84
CA PRO A 756 -12.50 23.24 -7.56
C PRO A 756 -13.69 22.33 -7.23
N HIS A 757 -14.87 22.93 -7.05
CA HIS A 757 -16.13 22.22 -6.77
C HIS A 757 -17.33 22.92 -7.40
N ASP A 758 -18.41 22.18 -7.62
CA ASP A 758 -19.67 22.69 -8.20
C ASP A 758 -20.69 23.16 -7.14
N ASP A 759 -20.55 22.73 -5.87
CA ASP A 759 -21.47 23.06 -4.76
C ASP A 759 -20.67 23.53 -3.53
N GLU A 760 -21.05 24.69 -2.99
CA GLU A 760 -20.45 25.25 -1.77
C GLU A 760 -21.14 24.77 -0.47
N GLN A 761 -22.32 24.16 -0.57
CA GLN A 761 -23.12 23.81 0.61
C GLN A 761 -22.64 22.50 1.24
N TRP A 762 -22.27 22.52 2.52
CA TRP A 762 -21.91 21.29 3.26
C TRP A 762 -23.06 20.73 4.10
N GLY A 763 -24.20 21.42 4.18
CA GLY A 763 -25.38 20.98 4.94
C GLY A 763 -25.69 21.85 6.16
N PRO A 764 -24.74 22.12 7.09
CA PRO A 764 -24.92 23.10 8.14
C PRO A 764 -25.11 24.50 7.57
N SER A 765 -25.95 25.31 8.21
CA SER A 765 -26.08 26.73 7.87
C SER A 765 -24.84 27.51 8.31
N GLU A 766 -24.53 28.63 7.64
CA GLU A 766 -23.42 29.51 8.07
C GLU A 766 -23.62 30.00 9.51
N HIS A 767 -24.86 30.25 9.93
CA HIS A 767 -25.15 30.61 11.30
C HIS A 767 -24.77 29.51 12.31
N GLU A 768 -25.08 28.23 12.02
CA GLU A 768 -24.69 27.10 12.88
C GLU A 768 -23.16 26.96 12.98
N LEU A 769 -22.44 27.21 11.87
CA LEU A 769 -20.97 27.12 11.85
C LEU A 769 -20.33 28.28 12.64
N THR A 770 -20.77 29.52 12.41
CA THR A 770 -20.26 30.69 13.14
C THR A 770 -20.51 30.58 14.64
N ASN A 771 -21.70 30.13 15.04
CA ASN A 771 -22.01 29.91 16.45
C ASN A 771 -21.11 28.83 17.07
N GLN A 772 -20.85 27.74 16.36
CA GLN A 772 -19.95 26.70 16.86
C GLN A 772 -18.51 27.19 16.99
N MET A 773 -18.03 27.98 16.03
CA MET A 773 -16.69 28.58 16.09
C MET A 773 -16.55 29.52 17.30
N ALA A 774 -17.56 30.35 17.57
CA ALA A 774 -17.59 31.21 18.76
C ALA A 774 -17.60 30.37 20.05
N ALA A 775 -18.43 29.32 20.11
CA ALA A 775 -18.49 28.44 21.28
C ALA A 775 -17.16 27.73 21.56
N ASP A 776 -16.44 27.31 20.52
CA ASP A 776 -15.13 26.68 20.66
C ASP A 776 -14.05 27.68 21.08
N GLN A 777 -14.10 28.92 20.59
CA GLN A 777 -13.22 30.00 21.05
C GLN A 777 -13.44 30.29 22.54
N HIS A 778 -14.70 30.41 22.99
CA HIS A 778 -15.00 30.62 24.41
C HIS A 778 -14.52 29.47 25.30
N ALA A 779 -14.60 28.21 24.84
CA ALA A 779 -14.07 27.07 25.57
C ALA A 779 -12.53 27.06 25.68
N VAL A 780 -11.82 27.67 24.73
CA VAL A 780 -10.36 27.87 24.79
C VAL A 780 -10.01 29.04 25.71
N TYR A 781 -10.78 30.13 25.67
CA TYR A 781 -10.62 31.25 26.61
C TYR A 781 -10.84 30.85 28.07
N ASP A 782 -11.78 29.95 28.38
CA ASP A 782 -11.97 29.43 29.75
C ASP A 782 -10.73 28.69 30.30
N ILE A 783 -9.85 28.18 29.42
CA ILE A 783 -8.57 27.57 29.82
C ILE A 783 -7.52 28.66 30.03
N HIS A 784 -7.45 29.67 29.16
CA HIS A 784 -6.48 30.77 29.28
C HIS A 784 -6.77 31.75 30.44
N VAL A 785 -8.03 31.88 30.89
CA VAL A 785 -8.37 32.67 32.08
C VAL A 785 -7.81 32.05 33.37
N LEU A 786 -7.35 30.79 33.34
CA LEU A 786 -6.57 30.19 34.44
C LEU A 786 -5.05 30.43 34.33
N ASP A 787 -4.56 30.88 33.18
CA ASP A 787 -3.12 31.14 32.91
C ASP A 787 -2.74 32.63 33.00
N GLU A 788 -3.69 33.57 33.13
CA GLU A 788 -3.42 35.01 33.32
C GLU A 788 -2.94 35.36 34.75
N LEU A 789 -1.92 34.65 35.25
CA LEU A 789 -1.15 35.09 36.44
C LEU A 789 0.37 35.04 36.28
N GLU A 790 0.92 34.87 35.07
CA GLU A 790 2.36 35.05 34.87
C GLU A 790 2.69 35.33 33.39
N GLU A 791 2.55 36.59 32.98
CA GLU A 791 3.27 37.12 31.82
C GLU A 791 4.25 38.20 32.32
N VAL A 792 5.53 37.87 32.30
CA VAL A 792 6.63 38.84 32.21
C VAL A 792 7.30 38.58 30.87
N ASP A 793 7.18 39.56 29.98
CA ASP A 793 7.78 39.60 28.66
C ASP A 793 9.30 39.41 28.70
N ASP A 794 9.84 38.59 27.79
CA ASP A 794 11.20 38.79 27.29
C ASP A 794 11.28 38.42 25.80
N GLU A 795 11.40 39.44 24.97
CA GLU A 795 11.63 39.32 23.52
C GLU A 795 13.10 38.96 23.26
N GLY A 796 13.36 37.93 22.44
CA GLY A 796 14.72 37.59 22.04
C GLY A 796 14.79 36.71 20.79
N GLU A 797 15.24 37.32 19.69
CA GLU A 797 15.37 36.79 18.33
C GLU A 797 16.23 35.51 18.20
N GLU A 798 15.78 34.58 17.35
CA GLU A 798 16.54 33.40 16.91
C GLU A 798 17.72 33.81 16.00
N SER A 799 18.94 33.39 16.36
CA SER A 799 20.01 33.19 15.38
C SER A 799 20.81 31.92 15.66
N ASP A 800 20.96 31.10 14.62
CA ASP A 800 21.72 29.85 14.57
C ASP A 800 23.22 30.09 14.81
N ALA A 801 23.76 29.60 15.93
CA ALA A 801 25.18 29.33 16.09
C ALA A 801 25.43 28.17 17.07
N GLU A 802 26.14 27.14 16.61
CA GLU A 802 26.64 26.03 17.44
C GLU A 802 27.51 26.57 18.60
N ILE A 803 27.03 26.43 19.84
CA ILE A 803 27.83 26.73 21.04
C ILE A 803 28.17 25.42 21.76
N ARG A 804 29.46 25.09 21.79
CA ARG A 804 30.02 24.06 22.67
C ARG A 804 30.19 24.65 24.07
N ILE A 805 29.33 24.25 25.00
CA ILE A 805 29.40 24.63 26.42
C ILE A 805 30.49 23.80 27.11
N THR A 806 31.42 24.45 27.82
CA THR A 806 32.46 23.79 28.62
C THR A 806 32.02 23.63 30.09
N GLU A 807 32.54 22.60 30.78
CA GLU A 807 32.19 22.26 32.18
C GLU A 807 32.32 23.42 33.18
N ALA A 808 33.18 24.38 32.92
CA ALA A 808 33.35 25.56 33.77
C ALA A 808 32.14 26.52 33.73
N GLN A 809 31.37 26.54 32.63
CA GLN A 809 30.18 27.38 32.49
C GLN A 809 29.01 26.81 33.33
N ILE A 810 28.86 25.49 33.34
CA ILE A 810 27.81 24.78 34.08
C ILE A 810 27.95 24.99 35.60
N GLN A 811 29.19 25.10 36.10
CA GLN A 811 29.43 25.31 37.53
C GLN A 811 29.16 26.74 38.01
N ASN A 812 29.25 27.74 37.12
CA ASN A 812 28.85 29.11 37.47
C ASN A 812 27.32 29.24 37.50
N ASP A 813 26.62 28.64 36.55
CA ASP A 813 25.16 28.72 36.46
C ASP A 813 24.45 28.03 37.64
N ILE A 814 25.06 26.96 38.18
CA ILE A 814 24.56 26.27 39.38
C ILE A 814 24.73 27.14 40.65
N SER A 815 25.78 27.96 40.73
CA SER A 815 26.03 28.81 41.89
C SER A 815 25.11 30.04 41.92
N GLU A 816 24.66 30.53 40.76
CA GLU A 816 23.73 31.65 40.65
C GLU A 816 22.28 31.23 40.94
N ALA A 817 21.89 30.00 40.56
CA ALA A 817 20.56 29.45 40.83
C ALA A 817 20.27 29.18 42.33
N LEU A 818 21.30 29.08 43.18
CA LEU A 818 21.16 28.81 44.62
C LEU A 818 21.03 30.08 45.48
N ALA A 819 21.09 31.28 44.90
CA ALA A 819 21.06 32.56 45.62
C ALA A 819 19.74 33.35 45.47
N GLY A 820 18.71 32.79 44.81
CA GLY A 820 17.40 33.43 44.65
C GLY A 820 16.53 33.41 45.92
N PRO A 821 15.59 34.37 46.07
CA PRO A 821 14.71 34.46 47.24
C PRO A 821 13.71 33.28 47.30
N PRO A 822 13.16 32.95 48.49
CA PRO A 822 12.26 31.80 48.63
C PRO A 822 10.92 32.03 47.92
N LEU A 823 10.47 31.01 47.19
CA LEU A 823 9.17 30.95 46.50
C LEU A 823 7.99 31.04 47.49
N PRO A 824 6.87 31.70 47.15
CA PRO A 824 5.67 31.70 47.96
C PRO A 824 4.93 30.35 47.90
N GLU A 825 4.38 29.92 49.05
CA GLU A 825 3.59 28.69 49.18
C GLU A 825 2.28 28.78 48.36
N LEU A 826 2.16 27.95 47.32
CA LEU A 826 0.95 27.76 46.53
C LEU A 826 -0.09 26.94 47.33
N HIS A 827 -1.01 27.63 48.01
CA HIS A 827 -2.22 27.05 48.57
C HIS A 827 -3.27 26.80 47.47
N PHE A 828 -3.52 25.54 47.13
CA PHE A 828 -4.72 25.17 46.36
C PHE A 828 -5.97 25.30 47.24
N MET A 829 -6.80 26.31 46.97
CA MET A 829 -8.11 26.47 47.60
C MET A 829 -9.14 25.54 46.94
N PHE A 830 -9.56 24.49 47.65
CA PHE A 830 -10.77 23.75 47.33
C PHE A 830 -11.99 24.46 47.92
N ALA A 831 -13.01 24.71 47.09
CA ALA A 831 -14.31 25.20 47.54
C ALA A 831 -14.94 24.21 48.55
N SER A 832 -15.23 24.71 49.76
CA SER A 832 -15.89 23.92 50.82
C SER A 832 -17.42 23.91 50.66
N PRO A 833 -18.10 22.80 50.96
CA PRO A 833 -19.55 22.79 51.10
C PRO A 833 -19.98 23.30 52.48
N ILE A 834 -20.99 24.16 52.47
CA ILE A 834 -21.74 24.64 53.62
C ILE A 834 -22.42 23.45 54.31
N PHE A 835 -22.17 23.20 55.61
CA PHE A 835 -23.16 23.03 56.69
C PHE A 835 -22.55 22.51 58.03
N SER A 836 -22.78 23.31 59.08
CA SER A 836 -23.12 23.01 60.50
C SER A 836 -22.17 22.28 61.48
N GLU A 837 -21.72 23.08 62.45
CA GLU A 837 -21.53 22.93 63.92
C GLU A 837 -20.57 21.88 64.56
N PRO A 838 -19.78 22.29 65.58
CA PRO A 838 -18.79 21.43 66.25
C PRO A 838 -19.35 20.74 67.50
N VAL A 839 -19.13 19.43 67.62
CA VAL A 839 -19.25 18.70 68.89
C VAL A 839 -17.85 18.55 69.50
N THR A 840 -17.70 19.03 70.74
CA THR A 840 -16.47 19.01 71.55
C THR A 840 -16.11 17.58 71.98
N PRO A 841 -14.81 17.22 72.11
CA PRO A 841 -14.39 15.86 72.45
C PRO A 841 -14.29 15.67 73.97
N GLN A 842 -15.00 14.68 74.53
CA GLN A 842 -14.71 14.16 75.86
C GLN A 842 -13.83 12.90 75.76
N GLN A 843 -12.71 12.94 76.50
CA GLN A 843 -11.77 11.84 76.70
C GLN A 843 -12.36 10.67 77.51
N PRO A 844 -11.80 9.45 77.39
CA PRO A 844 -12.39 8.23 77.93
C PRO A 844 -11.97 7.99 79.40
N LYS A 845 -12.91 7.52 80.24
CA LYS A 845 -12.59 6.87 81.51
C LYS A 845 -12.87 5.37 81.42
N ARG A 846 -11.80 4.59 81.59
CA ARG A 846 -11.81 3.17 81.91
C ARG A 846 -12.43 2.97 83.29
N THR A 847 -13.29 1.96 83.43
CA THR A 847 -13.36 1.12 84.63
C THR A 847 -13.82 -0.29 84.27
N ARG A 848 -13.35 -1.21 85.11
CA ARG A 848 -13.20 -2.65 84.96
C ARG A 848 -14.44 -3.41 85.50
N ASP A 849 -14.56 -4.65 85.02
CA ASP A 849 -14.88 -5.87 85.77
C ASP A 849 -16.34 -6.38 85.95
N LEU A 850 -16.47 -7.65 85.51
CA LEU A 850 -17.10 -8.83 86.13
C LEU A 850 -18.55 -9.28 85.78
N MET A 851 -18.55 -10.46 85.15
CA MET A 851 -19.37 -11.68 85.40
C MET A 851 -20.83 -11.83 84.91
N SER A 852 -20.96 -12.80 83.98
CA SER A 852 -21.85 -13.99 84.02
C SER A 852 -23.37 -13.82 84.10
N THR A 853 -24.09 -14.27 83.06
CA THR A 853 -24.95 -15.49 83.07
C THR A 853 -25.66 -15.68 81.72
N ALA A 854 -26.00 -16.93 81.42
CA ALA A 854 -26.48 -17.45 80.14
C ALA A 854 -27.98 -17.20 79.85
N SER A 855 -28.38 -17.25 78.56
CA SER A 855 -29.49 -18.06 78.00
C SER A 855 -29.91 -17.61 76.57
N THR A 856 -29.66 -18.48 75.59
CA THR A 856 -30.44 -18.89 74.37
C THR A 856 -31.37 -17.94 73.54
N PRO A 857 -31.65 -18.29 72.26
CA PRO A 857 -31.65 -17.36 71.12
C PRO A 857 -33.04 -16.92 70.65
N SER A 858 -33.10 -15.85 69.85
CA SER A 858 -34.20 -15.62 68.90
C SER A 858 -33.68 -15.12 67.56
N LEU A 859 -34.15 -15.79 66.52
CA LEU A 859 -34.06 -15.44 65.11
C LEU A 859 -34.93 -14.21 64.84
N ASP A 860 -34.32 -13.11 64.42
CA ASP A 860 -34.81 -12.28 63.31
C ASP A 860 -33.86 -11.10 63.12
N GLY A 861 -33.42 -10.88 61.89
CA GLY A 861 -32.60 -9.72 61.57
C GLY A 861 -31.70 -9.96 60.37
N SER A 862 -32.22 -9.69 59.18
CA SER A 862 -31.44 -9.53 57.96
C SER A 862 -30.23 -8.60 58.20
N PRO A 863 -28.99 -9.00 57.90
CA PRO A 863 -27.93 -8.02 57.76
C PRO A 863 -27.96 -7.54 56.30
N THR A 864 -28.71 -6.47 56.03
CA THR A 864 -28.31 -5.56 54.95
C THR A 864 -26.97 -4.97 55.37
N LYS A 865 -25.88 -5.66 55.00
CA LYS A 865 -24.52 -5.11 55.12
C LYS A 865 -24.50 -3.84 54.28
N LYS A 866 -24.66 -2.69 54.94
CA LYS A 866 -24.26 -1.39 54.38
C LYS A 866 -22.76 -1.48 54.14
N VAL A 867 -22.37 -1.74 52.90
CA VAL A 867 -20.98 -1.64 52.46
C VAL A 867 -20.61 -0.16 52.55
N LYS A 868 -19.80 0.19 53.57
CA LYS A 868 -19.20 1.52 53.66
C LYS A 868 -18.10 1.61 52.61
N TRP A 869 -18.38 2.33 51.53
CA TRP A 869 -17.37 2.71 50.54
C TRP A 869 -16.51 3.83 51.14
N LYS A 870 -15.19 3.63 51.20
CA LYS A 870 -14.24 4.71 51.47
C LYS A 870 -13.88 5.36 50.14
N ARG A 871 -14.11 6.67 50.04
CA ARG A 871 -13.64 7.49 48.91
C ARG A 871 -12.12 7.57 48.97
N LEU A 872 -11.45 7.09 47.93
CA LEU A 872 -10.01 7.22 47.72
C LEU A 872 -9.86 8.36 46.71
N VAL A 873 -9.32 9.50 47.14
CA VAL A 873 -9.06 10.68 46.28
C VAL A 873 -7.64 10.62 45.74
#